data_AF-A1DHI0-F1
#
_entry.id   AF-A1DHI0-F1
#
_cell.length_a   1.000
_cell.length_b   1.000
_cell.length_c   1.000
_cell.angle_alpha   90.00
_cell.angle_beta   90.00
_cell.angle_gamma   90.00
#
_symmetry.space_group_name_H-M   'P 1'
#
loop_
_entity.id
_entity.type
_entity.pdbx_description
1 polymer ?
#
loop_
_entity_poly.entity_id
_entity_poly.type
_entity_poly.pdbx_seq_one_letter_code
_entity_poly.pdbx_strand_id
1 'polypeptide(L)'
;MTVTYLCGCSYYTHPQAKPVYLPRIGIKAHASILSSVSRTVLTQTYTNPSKNPLEEVSYTFPLYDGVSVVSFDCLIGDRTLHSRVKPSKQAKAEYDDAVSKGESAALMAHSLSASDVFSIRLGNVGPGEKVVVEITLIGELKQDAQSDAVRYTLPNSIAPRYGYRAEDMSMPLEADVEGISITVDVQMESTAVIREIQSTSHSLSVALGRVSVSVSGTSDKAFNPAQASASVNLKEDRTALTRDFVLLVKADGLDTPRAMVETHPTIPNQRAIMTTLVPKFGLEPIKPEIIFVIDRSGSMMDKIDTLKSALRVFLKSLPVGVCFNICSFGSAHSFLWIQSLFYTAESLQEALSFVDGVRADMGGTEMQEAVEATVHSRMKDKELEVLILTDGQIWNQQTLFKFIRETAADNSARFFSLGIGNGASHSLVEGIARAGNGFSQLVVNYEELDRKVVRMLKGALTPHISDYKLEIEHDDTGEDFEVVLPERPKTMAVDETETKQHPISLFDANYKEDEQKTDSEPLPILTPPQTIQAPYKIPPLYPFIRTTAYLLGSANMQNPKALIFRATSKQGPLVLRIPIDDIGTGETIHQLAVRKAMIELEEGHGWLAAATGNGNSFNNLHPASKERIIARECEKLGTQFQVTGKHCSFIALEKDSTSDQEKERDIADLPTSKATGEGSTVHQVSAAVPGPARAKCRRVSSKAHRKIVPPTPPSQGTRFSARLRAGETSRSSNSEQRWAKTSTARAVPESLFGAPGVARFVDMKASALAPPSAPGMGLGFDALTEPAICPPAHVSEDMMEMEGADSDGAVGYTPTSPILSSTFGNETTGAASRVHRIIALQSFEGYWTWSEELMNALGLDERDIRARLMKLFQKDSRGSNLTVIATMLVMAYLITKCAGDRSVWELVYDKAEGWKRQQLVEMGETGDVLKAKENKIIALV
;
A
#
# COMPACT_ATOMS: atom_id res chain seq x y z
N MET A 1 8.78 3.82 -24.23
CA MET A 1 9.76 4.38 -23.27
C MET A 1 9.01 4.68 -21.99
N THR A 2 9.36 4.02 -20.89
CA THR A 2 8.65 4.16 -19.61
C THR A 2 9.20 5.38 -18.88
N VAL A 3 8.36 6.41 -18.71
CA VAL A 3 8.79 7.68 -18.11
C VAL A 3 8.75 7.57 -16.59
N THR A 4 9.93 7.57 -15.96
CA THR A 4 10.10 7.55 -14.50
C THR A 4 10.36 8.94 -13.94
N TYR A 5 9.60 9.32 -12.91
CA TYR A 5 9.84 10.53 -12.15
C TYR A 5 10.97 10.28 -11.12
N LEU A 6 12.02 11.09 -11.16
CA LEU A 6 13.13 11.04 -10.21
C LEU A 6 12.74 11.70 -8.88
N CYS A 7 13.12 11.09 -7.76
CA CYS A 7 12.96 11.70 -6.44
C CYS A 7 14.06 12.76 -6.15
N GLY A 8 13.69 13.82 -5.43
CA GLY A 8 14.63 14.83 -4.93
C GLY A 8 14.17 16.27 -5.01
N CYS A 9 15.14 17.19 -4.91
CA CYS A 9 14.93 18.63 -5.02
C CYS A 9 14.74 19.08 -6.48
N SER A 10 13.71 19.90 -6.72
CA SER A 10 13.41 20.54 -8.00
C SER A 10 12.92 21.97 -7.81
N TYR A 11 13.12 22.84 -8.80
CA TYR A 11 12.68 24.23 -8.78
C TYR A 11 12.09 24.64 -10.13
N TYR A 12 11.32 25.73 -10.14
CA TYR A 12 10.71 26.28 -11.36
C TYR A 12 11.37 27.59 -11.74
N THR A 13 11.81 27.73 -12.99
CA THR A 13 12.34 28.99 -13.53
C THR A 13 11.24 30.00 -13.89
N HIS A 14 10.00 29.53 -14.04
CA HIS A 14 8.80 30.33 -14.20
C HIS A 14 7.57 29.45 -13.84
N PRO A 15 6.44 29.99 -13.35
CA PRO A 15 5.24 29.20 -12.99
C PRO A 15 4.56 28.37 -14.10
N GLN A 16 5.10 28.37 -15.33
CA GLN A 16 4.64 27.56 -16.47
C GLN A 16 5.78 26.75 -17.12
N ALA A 17 6.99 26.77 -16.54
CA ALA A 17 8.14 26.03 -17.05
C ALA A 17 8.14 24.56 -16.61
N LYS A 18 8.91 23.71 -17.31
CA LYS A 18 9.26 22.37 -16.80
C LYS A 18 10.08 22.52 -15.49
N PRO A 19 9.88 21.65 -14.48
CA PRO A 19 10.71 21.65 -13.27
C PRO A 19 12.15 21.27 -13.61
N VAL A 20 13.11 21.99 -13.02
CA VAL A 20 14.55 21.71 -13.12
C VAL A 20 15.00 21.04 -11.82
N TYR A 21 15.64 19.87 -11.91
CA TYR A 21 16.11 19.14 -10.74
C TYR A 21 17.51 19.61 -10.32
N LEU A 22 17.75 19.70 -9.01
CA LEU A 22 19.09 19.93 -8.48
C LEU A 22 19.94 18.66 -8.63
N PRO A 23 21.22 18.76 -9.01
CA PRO A 23 22.13 17.62 -8.99
C PRO A 23 22.27 17.09 -7.57
N ARG A 24 21.87 15.82 -7.38
CA ARG A 24 22.21 15.02 -6.21
C ARG A 24 23.70 14.68 -6.29
N ILE A 25 24.42 14.78 -5.17
CA ILE A 25 25.86 14.50 -5.07
C ILE A 25 26.19 13.36 -4.10
N GLY A 26 25.30 13.07 -3.15
CA GLY A 26 25.47 12.01 -2.16
C GLY A 26 24.17 11.37 -1.72
N ILE A 27 24.21 10.07 -1.40
CA ILE A 27 23.14 9.32 -0.74
C ILE A 27 23.74 8.52 0.41
N LYS A 28 23.20 8.70 1.62
CA LYS A 28 23.48 7.87 2.79
C LYS A 28 22.17 7.33 3.35
N ALA A 29 22.05 6.03 3.55
CA ALA A 29 20.90 5.43 4.21
C ALA A 29 21.34 4.47 5.32
N HIS A 30 20.75 4.60 6.51
CA HIS A 30 20.81 3.59 7.56
C HIS A 30 19.40 3.12 7.89
N ALA A 31 19.13 1.83 7.68
CA ALA A 31 17.87 1.20 8.03
C ALA A 31 18.08 0.22 9.18
N SER A 32 17.26 0.33 10.22
CA SER A 32 17.13 -0.64 11.30
C SER A 32 15.84 -1.44 11.07
N ILE A 33 15.97 -2.74 10.80
CA ILE A 33 14.86 -3.68 10.67
C ILE A 33 14.69 -4.43 11.98
N LEU A 34 13.49 -4.41 12.56
CA LEU A 34 13.11 -5.20 13.72
C LEU A 34 11.96 -6.14 13.34
N SER A 35 12.24 -7.45 13.22
CA SER A 35 11.31 -8.48 12.72
C SER A 35 10.64 -8.11 11.38
N SER A 36 9.48 -7.45 11.42
CA SER A 36 8.70 -7.02 10.24
C SER A 36 8.38 -5.52 10.22
N VAL A 37 9.15 -4.68 10.92
CA VAL A 37 9.09 -3.21 10.78
C VAL A 37 10.47 -2.64 10.50
N SER A 38 10.53 -1.46 9.88
CA SER A 38 11.77 -0.68 9.72
C SER A 38 11.65 0.73 10.28
N ARG A 39 12.78 1.28 10.73
CA ARG A 39 13.07 2.72 10.75
C ARG A 39 14.27 2.97 9.86
N THR A 40 14.15 3.89 8.91
CA THR A 40 15.20 4.25 7.95
C THR A 40 15.49 5.75 8.05
N VAL A 41 16.73 6.09 8.35
CA VAL A 41 17.26 7.46 8.20
C VAL A 41 17.91 7.55 6.82
N LEU A 42 17.39 8.43 5.97
CA LEU A 42 17.88 8.68 4.62
C LEU A 42 18.39 10.12 4.53
N THR A 43 19.69 10.28 4.34
CA THR A 43 20.36 11.56 4.06
C THR A 43 20.62 11.66 2.54
N GLN A 44 20.19 12.76 1.90
CA GLN A 44 20.44 13.05 0.49
C GLN A 44 21.05 14.45 0.33
N THR A 45 22.24 14.51 -0.28
CA THR A 45 22.96 15.77 -0.52
C THR A 45 22.68 16.27 -1.94
N TYR A 46 22.25 17.53 -2.07
CA TYR A 46 22.09 18.26 -3.33
C TYR A 46 22.96 19.53 -3.32
N THR A 47 23.16 20.15 -4.49
CA THR A 47 23.77 21.49 -4.60
C THR A 47 22.99 22.36 -5.59
N ASN A 48 23.03 23.68 -5.42
CA ASN A 48 22.52 24.65 -6.40
C ASN A 48 23.65 25.06 -7.39
N PRO A 49 23.71 24.49 -8.61
CA PRO A 49 24.73 24.86 -9.60
C PRO A 49 24.46 26.21 -10.29
N SER A 50 23.30 26.84 -10.03
CA SER A 50 22.94 28.10 -10.65
C SER A 50 23.64 29.29 -9.97
N LYS A 51 23.82 30.38 -10.73
CA LYS A 51 24.46 31.62 -10.24
C LYS A 51 23.51 32.53 -9.46
N ASN A 52 22.25 32.13 -9.29
CA ASN A 52 21.19 32.90 -8.67
C ASN A 52 20.70 32.17 -7.39
N PRO A 53 20.21 32.90 -6.38
CA PRO A 53 19.43 32.27 -5.31
C PRO A 53 18.14 31.68 -5.89
N LEU A 54 17.69 30.57 -5.32
CA LEU A 54 16.42 29.93 -5.63
C LEU A 54 15.44 30.24 -4.51
N GLU A 55 14.37 30.96 -4.83
CA GLU A 55 13.37 31.43 -3.85
C GLU A 55 12.58 30.27 -3.25
N GLU A 56 12.15 29.30 -4.07
CA GLU A 56 11.46 28.07 -3.64
C GLU A 56 12.04 26.83 -4.36
N VAL A 57 12.38 25.80 -3.58
CA VAL A 57 12.81 24.47 -4.04
C VAL A 57 11.89 23.41 -3.45
N SER A 58 11.20 22.64 -4.29
CA SER A 58 10.35 21.52 -3.85
C SER A 58 11.19 20.24 -3.76
N TYR A 59 11.35 19.69 -2.56
CA TYR A 59 11.80 18.31 -2.36
C TYR A 59 10.61 17.36 -2.43
N THR A 60 10.73 16.31 -3.25
CA THR A 60 9.65 15.36 -3.54
C THR A 60 10.17 13.92 -3.47
N PHE A 61 9.53 13.08 -2.65
CA PHE A 61 9.97 11.71 -2.35
C PHE A 61 8.78 10.72 -2.33
N PRO A 62 8.88 9.53 -2.96
CA PRO A 62 7.82 8.53 -2.98
C PRO A 62 7.66 7.82 -1.62
N LEU A 63 6.42 7.60 -1.20
CA LEU A 63 6.07 6.76 -0.06
C LEU A 63 5.26 5.54 -0.56
N TYR A 64 5.70 4.34 -0.19
CA TYR A 64 4.87 3.14 -0.32
C TYR A 64 3.77 3.14 0.75
N ASP A 65 2.65 2.45 0.52
CA ASP A 65 1.66 2.23 1.58
C ASP A 65 2.27 1.42 2.73
N GLY A 66 1.79 1.69 3.95
CA GLY A 66 2.42 1.20 5.18
C GLY A 66 3.76 1.88 5.56
N VAL A 67 4.30 2.78 4.74
CA VAL A 67 5.47 3.63 5.07
C VAL A 67 4.99 5.05 5.42
N SER A 68 5.67 5.75 6.34
CA SER A 68 5.38 7.14 6.70
C SER A 68 6.61 7.89 7.23
N VAL A 69 6.60 9.21 7.07
CA VAL A 69 7.65 10.12 7.55
C VAL A 69 7.36 10.51 9.00
N VAL A 70 8.39 10.49 9.86
CA VAL A 70 8.29 10.89 11.29
C VAL A 70 9.33 11.93 11.72
N SER A 71 10.41 12.12 10.97
CA SER A 71 11.22 13.35 11.05
C SER A 71 11.65 13.81 9.67
N PHE A 72 11.82 15.12 9.55
CA PHE A 72 12.47 15.80 8.44
C PHE A 72 13.39 16.89 9.00
N ASP A 73 14.65 16.85 8.63
CA ASP A 73 15.66 17.82 9.05
C ASP A 73 16.45 18.25 7.80
N CYS A 74 16.77 19.54 7.68
CA CYS A 74 17.39 20.07 6.47
C CYS A 74 18.47 21.10 6.78
N LEU A 75 19.66 20.93 6.21
CA LEU A 75 20.77 21.88 6.29
C LEU A 75 20.92 22.60 4.95
N ILE A 76 20.75 23.92 4.94
CA ILE A 76 20.86 24.79 3.75
C ILE A 76 22.01 25.78 3.97
N GLY A 77 23.17 25.49 3.40
CA GLY A 77 24.41 26.16 3.79
C GLY A 77 24.73 25.88 5.27
N ASP A 78 24.83 26.93 6.09
CA ASP A 78 25.01 26.83 7.54
C ASP A 78 23.68 26.73 8.33
N ARG A 79 22.52 26.88 7.67
CA ARG A 79 21.21 27.03 8.31
C ARG A 79 20.55 25.68 8.54
N THR A 80 20.28 25.33 9.80
CA THR A 80 19.60 24.06 10.17
C THR A 80 18.11 24.30 10.42
N LEU A 81 17.27 23.64 9.63
CA LEU A 81 15.83 23.57 9.78
C LEU A 81 15.46 22.25 10.48
N HIS A 82 14.84 22.34 11.66
CA HIS A 82 14.29 21.17 12.35
C HIS A 82 12.78 21.14 12.20
N SER A 83 12.22 20.01 11.77
CA SER A 83 10.76 19.86 11.75
C SER A 83 10.16 19.55 13.13
N ARG A 84 8.93 20.00 13.32
CA ARG A 84 8.00 19.54 14.37
C ARG A 84 6.62 19.36 13.73
N VAL A 85 5.88 18.32 14.12
CA VAL A 85 4.50 18.09 13.67
C VAL A 85 3.56 19.03 14.42
N LYS A 86 2.72 19.76 13.68
CA LYS A 86 1.68 20.65 14.21
C LYS A 86 0.35 20.47 13.48
N PRO A 87 -0.79 20.89 14.04
CA PRO A 87 -2.07 20.91 13.34
C PRO A 87 -1.94 21.68 12.03
N SER A 88 -2.45 21.15 10.92
CA SER A 88 -2.17 21.69 9.56
C SER A 88 -2.49 23.18 9.40
N LYS A 89 -3.49 23.71 10.13
CA LYS A 89 -3.82 25.15 10.16
C LYS A 89 -2.77 26.00 10.87
N GLN A 90 -2.22 25.51 11.99
CA GLN A 90 -1.18 26.18 12.75
C GLN A 90 0.17 26.09 12.04
N ALA A 91 0.52 24.92 11.50
CA ALA A 91 1.72 24.72 10.69
C ALA A 91 1.77 25.68 9.50
N LYS A 92 0.64 25.90 8.82
CA LYS A 92 0.56 26.92 7.77
C LYS A 92 0.73 28.34 8.31
N ALA A 93 0.02 28.72 9.37
CA ALA A 93 0.09 30.09 9.91
C ALA A 93 1.49 30.48 10.39
N GLU A 94 2.23 29.55 11.01
CA GLU A 94 3.62 29.77 11.43
C GLU A 94 4.60 29.80 10.25
N TYR A 95 4.36 29.04 9.17
CA TYR A 95 5.13 29.12 7.93
C TYR A 95 4.90 30.46 7.21
N ASP A 96 3.65 30.88 7.06
CA ASP A 96 3.29 32.16 6.43
C ASP A 96 3.90 33.35 7.21
N ASP A 97 3.95 33.27 8.55
CA ASP A 97 4.62 34.26 9.43
C ASP A 97 6.15 34.28 9.24
N ALA A 98 6.83 33.13 9.27
CA ALA A 98 8.28 33.04 9.07
C ALA A 98 8.71 33.55 7.67
N VAL A 99 7.99 33.13 6.62
CA VAL A 99 8.22 33.62 5.25
C VAL A 99 8.01 35.14 5.16
N SER A 100 7.05 35.72 5.87
CA SER A 100 6.81 37.18 5.89
C SER A 100 7.98 37.98 6.50
N LYS A 101 8.82 37.35 7.32
CA LYS A 101 10.03 37.95 7.91
C LYS A 101 11.29 37.72 7.06
N GLY A 102 11.21 36.85 6.05
CA GLY A 102 12.36 36.39 5.27
C GLY A 102 13.19 35.29 5.96
N GLU A 103 12.63 34.64 6.99
CA GLU A 103 13.26 33.51 7.68
C GLU A 103 13.22 32.24 6.82
N SER A 104 14.20 31.34 7.01
CA SER A 104 14.20 30.06 6.29
C SER A 104 13.16 29.11 6.92
N ALA A 105 12.11 28.80 6.15
CA ALA A 105 11.02 27.93 6.60
C ALA A 105 10.71 26.84 5.57
N ALA A 106 10.13 25.74 6.05
CA ALA A 106 9.65 24.65 5.21
C ALA A 106 8.30 24.10 5.71
N LEU A 107 7.38 23.82 4.78
CA LEU A 107 6.05 23.30 5.06
C LEU A 107 5.75 22.08 4.17
N MET A 108 5.34 20.98 4.80
CA MET A 108 4.89 19.78 4.11
C MET A 108 3.60 20.07 3.32
N ALA A 109 3.64 19.76 2.03
CA ALA A 109 2.56 20.01 1.08
C ALA A 109 1.70 18.76 0.88
N HIS A 110 0.58 18.69 1.59
CA HIS A 110 -0.42 17.63 1.43
C HIS A 110 -1.10 17.70 0.05
N SER A 111 -0.69 16.83 -0.88
CA SER A 111 -1.35 16.69 -2.17
C SER A 111 -2.60 15.81 -2.04
N LEU A 112 -3.78 16.43 -2.12
CA LEU A 112 -5.08 15.74 -2.03
C LEU A 112 -5.31 14.66 -3.11
N SER A 113 -4.47 14.58 -4.13
CA SER A 113 -4.53 13.57 -5.20
C SER A 113 -3.38 12.55 -5.18
N ALA A 114 -2.39 12.69 -4.29
CA ALA A 114 -1.18 11.85 -4.28
C ALA A 114 -0.69 11.51 -2.86
N SER A 115 -1.40 10.59 -2.20
CA SER A 115 -1.06 10.06 -0.88
C SER A 115 0.26 9.26 -0.83
N ASP A 116 0.78 8.87 -1.99
CA ASP A 116 2.05 8.13 -2.20
C ASP A 116 3.26 9.04 -2.46
N VAL A 117 3.13 10.36 -2.25
CA VAL A 117 4.22 11.33 -2.46
C VAL A 117 4.32 12.28 -1.28
N PHE A 118 5.47 12.25 -0.61
CA PHE A 118 5.89 13.31 0.31
C PHE A 118 6.45 14.49 -0.50
N SER A 119 5.90 15.68 -0.31
CA SER A 119 6.45 16.93 -0.85
C SER A 119 6.63 17.95 0.26
N ILE A 120 7.75 18.68 0.23
CA ILE A 120 8.03 19.81 1.13
C ILE A 120 8.76 20.91 0.38
N ARG A 121 8.37 22.16 0.62
CA ARG A 121 8.99 23.34 0.03
C ARG A 121 10.10 23.86 0.93
N LEU A 122 11.25 24.16 0.35
CA LEU A 122 12.43 24.75 1.00
C LEU A 122 12.62 26.16 0.43
N GLY A 123 12.66 27.17 1.30
CA GLY A 123 12.87 28.56 0.88
C GLY A 123 14.36 28.94 0.76
N ASN A 124 14.65 29.90 -0.11
CA ASN A 124 15.88 30.70 -0.11
C ASN A 124 17.20 29.88 -0.10
N VAL A 125 17.48 29.17 -1.20
CA VAL A 125 18.74 28.41 -1.40
C VAL A 125 19.72 29.22 -2.23
N GLY A 126 20.89 29.57 -1.68
CA GLY A 126 21.89 30.44 -2.29
C GLY A 126 22.66 29.80 -3.46
N PRO A 127 23.35 30.59 -4.31
CA PRO A 127 24.22 30.09 -5.37
C PRO A 127 25.35 29.20 -4.81
N GLY A 128 25.49 27.97 -5.32
CA GLY A 128 26.51 27.03 -4.86
C GLY A 128 26.29 26.40 -3.48
N GLU A 129 25.22 26.75 -2.77
CA GLU A 129 24.92 26.14 -1.47
C GLU A 129 24.61 24.65 -1.60
N LYS A 130 25.07 23.87 -0.63
CA LYS A 130 24.60 22.49 -0.43
C LYS A 130 23.28 22.49 0.33
N VAL A 131 22.39 21.58 -0.08
CA VAL A 131 21.15 21.25 0.61
C VAL A 131 21.26 19.80 1.06
N VAL A 132 21.39 19.55 2.36
CA VAL A 132 21.41 18.19 2.93
C VAL A 132 20.03 17.93 3.52
N VAL A 133 19.27 17.04 2.88
CA VAL A 133 17.95 16.60 3.37
C VAL A 133 18.14 15.30 4.15
N GLU A 134 17.72 15.28 5.42
CA GLU A 134 17.60 14.07 6.22
C GLU A 134 16.13 13.77 6.50
N ILE A 135 15.68 12.56 6.14
CA ILE A 135 14.30 12.12 6.31
C ILE A 135 14.26 10.79 7.04
N THR A 136 13.49 10.73 8.13
CA THR A 136 13.28 9.49 8.90
C THR A 136 11.94 8.89 8.50
N LEU A 137 12.03 7.72 7.88
CA LEU A 137 10.91 6.87 7.46
C LEU A 137 10.71 5.74 8.47
N ILE A 138 9.46 5.36 8.72
CA ILE A 138 9.09 4.11 9.39
C ILE A 138 8.14 3.32 8.48
N GLY A 139 8.08 1.99 8.61
CA GLY A 139 7.05 1.23 7.91
C GLY A 139 6.94 -0.25 8.26
N GLU A 140 5.80 -0.83 7.89
CA GLU A 140 5.55 -2.28 7.93
C GLU A 140 6.21 -2.99 6.74
N LEU A 141 7.02 -4.01 7.01
CA LEU A 141 7.71 -4.79 5.99
C LEU A 141 6.91 -6.01 5.56
N LYS A 142 6.69 -6.12 4.26
CA LYS A 142 5.91 -7.19 3.66
C LYS A 142 6.71 -8.50 3.59
N GLN A 143 5.98 -9.61 3.70
CA GLN A 143 6.49 -10.91 3.32
C GLN A 143 6.46 -11.02 1.80
N ASP A 144 7.60 -11.32 1.18
CA ASP A 144 7.67 -11.61 -0.24
C ASP A 144 7.06 -13.00 -0.51
N ALA A 145 5.96 -13.03 -1.25
CA ALA A 145 5.18 -14.25 -1.48
C ALA A 145 5.89 -15.33 -2.32
N GLN A 146 7.02 -14.99 -2.96
CA GLN A 146 7.83 -15.92 -3.74
C GLN A 146 8.86 -16.64 -2.85
N SER A 147 9.62 -15.88 -2.06
CA SER A 147 10.75 -16.37 -1.25
C SER A 147 10.43 -16.66 0.22
N ASP A 148 9.25 -16.22 0.70
CA ASP A 148 8.83 -16.18 2.10
C ASP A 148 9.79 -15.43 3.05
N ALA A 149 10.61 -14.54 2.47
CA ALA A 149 11.48 -13.61 3.17
C ALA A 149 10.74 -12.30 3.54
N VAL A 150 11.29 -11.54 4.50
CA VAL A 150 10.90 -10.14 4.73
C VAL A 150 11.54 -9.27 3.65
N ARG A 151 10.72 -8.46 2.96
CA ARG A 151 11.16 -7.55 1.89
C ARG A 151 11.22 -6.12 2.39
N TYR A 152 12.41 -5.55 2.36
CA TYR A 152 12.66 -4.12 2.53
C TYR A 152 12.95 -3.49 1.16
N THR A 153 12.31 -2.36 0.85
CA THR A 153 12.54 -1.62 -0.39
C THR A 153 12.76 -0.14 -0.06
N LEU A 154 13.90 0.41 -0.47
CA LEU A 154 14.19 1.83 -0.47
C LEU A 154 13.95 2.38 -1.90
N PRO A 155 12.92 3.23 -2.11
CA PRO A 155 12.57 3.70 -3.45
C PRO A 155 13.55 4.76 -3.98
N ASN A 156 13.63 4.85 -5.31
CA ASN A 156 14.39 5.86 -6.03
C ASN A 156 13.57 6.58 -7.12
N SER A 157 12.43 6.02 -7.55
CA SER A 157 11.52 6.64 -8.52
C SER A 157 10.07 6.72 -8.03
N ILE A 158 9.35 7.73 -8.50
CA ILE A 158 7.90 7.91 -8.28
C ILE A 158 7.15 7.31 -9.48
N ALA A 159 6.07 6.58 -9.21
CA ALA A 159 5.24 5.96 -10.25
C ALA A 159 4.52 7.01 -11.12
N PRO A 160 4.49 6.85 -12.46
CA PRO A 160 3.79 7.79 -13.34
C PRO A 160 2.27 7.68 -13.17
N ARG A 161 1.58 8.82 -13.32
CA ARG A 161 0.11 8.93 -13.22
C ARG A 161 -0.48 9.31 -14.58
N TYR A 162 -1.64 8.75 -14.91
CA TYR A 162 -2.29 8.88 -16.22
C TYR A 162 -2.46 10.34 -16.66
N GLY A 163 -2.30 10.62 -17.95
CA GLY A 163 -2.53 11.96 -18.51
C GLY A 163 -1.40 12.99 -18.28
N TYR A 164 -0.39 12.71 -17.45
CA TYR A 164 0.78 13.59 -17.33
C TYR A 164 1.93 13.13 -18.25
N ARG A 165 2.30 13.98 -19.23
CA ARG A 165 3.39 13.70 -20.17
C ARG A 165 4.68 14.39 -19.71
N ALA A 166 5.56 13.67 -19.02
CA ALA A 166 6.93 14.13 -18.77
C ALA A 166 7.86 13.74 -19.93
N GLU A 167 7.76 14.49 -21.03
CA GLU A 167 8.69 14.41 -22.16
C GLU A 167 9.96 15.23 -21.85
N ASP A 168 11.13 14.71 -22.22
CA ASP A 168 12.50 15.22 -21.98
C ASP A 168 12.92 15.52 -20.53
N MET A 169 13.79 14.66 -19.99
CA MET A 169 14.54 14.86 -18.74
C MET A 169 16.04 14.76 -19.04
N SER A 170 16.79 15.84 -18.81
CA SER A 170 18.26 15.84 -18.92
C SER A 170 18.91 15.81 -17.52
N MET A 171 19.84 14.88 -17.34
CA MET A 171 20.74 14.88 -16.18
C MET A 171 21.79 16.00 -16.34
N PRO A 172 22.05 16.84 -15.33
CA PRO A 172 23.22 17.71 -15.33
C PRO A 172 24.52 16.88 -15.34
N LEU A 173 25.53 17.33 -16.08
CA LEU A 173 26.89 16.77 -15.96
C LEU A 173 27.59 17.31 -14.71
N GLU A 174 28.49 16.49 -14.17
CA GLU A 174 29.65 16.85 -13.33
C GLU A 174 29.37 17.74 -12.10
N ALA A 175 29.20 17.07 -10.96
CA ALA A 175 29.40 17.63 -9.63
C ALA A 175 30.21 16.64 -8.78
N ASP A 176 30.94 17.13 -7.77
CA ASP A 176 31.83 16.31 -6.93
C ASP A 176 31.05 15.23 -6.16
N VAL A 177 31.44 13.96 -6.32
CA VAL A 177 30.59 12.80 -5.99
C VAL A 177 30.93 12.23 -4.60
N GLU A 178 30.05 12.46 -3.63
CA GLU A 178 30.12 11.84 -2.29
C GLU A 178 29.75 10.33 -2.32
N GLY A 179 29.04 9.90 -3.37
CA GLY A 179 28.73 8.50 -3.65
C GLY A 179 27.44 8.00 -2.99
N ILE A 180 27.27 6.67 -2.97
CA ILE A 180 26.10 6.00 -2.38
C ILE A 180 26.56 5.02 -1.31
N SER A 181 26.07 5.20 -0.08
CA SER A 181 26.29 4.29 1.05
C SER A 181 24.96 3.89 1.67
N ILE A 182 24.61 2.61 1.61
CA ILE A 182 23.38 2.05 2.20
C ILE A 182 23.81 0.97 3.20
N THR A 183 23.35 1.08 4.45
CA THR A 183 23.53 0.07 5.49
C THR A 183 22.16 -0.33 6.03
N VAL A 184 21.93 -1.63 6.16
CA VAL A 184 20.70 -2.20 6.72
C VAL A 184 21.10 -3.15 7.85
N ASP A 185 20.84 -2.72 9.07
CA ASP A 185 20.96 -3.55 10.26
C ASP A 185 19.65 -4.31 10.49
N VAL A 186 19.77 -5.58 10.84
CA VAL A 186 18.66 -6.52 10.97
C VAL A 186 18.71 -7.15 12.36
N GLN A 187 17.62 -7.00 13.11
CA GLN A 187 17.34 -7.68 14.36
C GLN A 187 16.05 -8.49 14.20
N MET A 188 16.18 -9.81 14.11
CA MET A 188 15.06 -10.74 14.25
C MET A 188 14.83 -11.06 15.73
N GLU A 189 13.80 -11.83 16.06
CA GLU A 189 13.51 -12.25 17.43
C GLU A 189 14.63 -13.13 17.99
N SER A 190 14.85 -13.13 19.31
CA SER A 190 15.93 -13.88 19.98
C SER A 190 15.88 -15.40 19.78
N THR A 191 14.78 -15.94 19.24
CA THR A 191 14.59 -17.35 18.87
C THR A 191 14.75 -17.64 17.38
N ALA A 192 14.81 -16.61 16.53
CA ALA A 192 14.93 -16.74 15.09
C ALA A 192 16.41 -16.86 14.66
N VAL A 193 16.66 -17.63 13.61
CA VAL A 193 17.97 -17.72 12.96
C VAL A 193 17.86 -17.10 11.58
N ILE A 194 18.66 -16.07 11.30
CA ILE A 194 18.79 -15.54 9.94
C ILE A 194 19.52 -16.58 9.08
N ARG A 195 18.85 -17.04 8.02
CA ARG A 195 19.35 -18.09 7.11
C ARG A 195 20.02 -17.52 5.87
N GLU A 196 19.48 -16.43 5.34
CA GLU A 196 19.86 -15.88 4.04
C GLU A 196 19.51 -14.39 4.00
N ILE A 197 20.45 -13.57 3.52
CA ILE A 197 20.21 -12.15 3.19
C ILE A 197 20.76 -11.92 1.80
N GLN A 198 19.90 -11.43 0.91
CA GLN A 198 20.24 -11.16 -0.49
C GLN A 198 19.54 -9.90 -0.99
N SER A 199 20.02 -9.36 -2.11
CA SER A 199 19.34 -8.30 -2.85
C SER A 199 19.12 -8.74 -4.28
N THR A 200 17.90 -8.56 -4.77
CA THR A 200 17.55 -8.76 -6.18
C THR A 200 17.96 -7.58 -7.06
N SER A 201 18.58 -6.54 -6.47
CA SER A 201 18.79 -5.23 -7.12
C SER A 201 20.26 -4.81 -7.19
N HIS A 202 21.07 -5.07 -6.17
CA HIS A 202 22.44 -4.55 -6.02
C HIS A 202 23.34 -5.57 -5.30
N SER A 203 24.64 -5.61 -5.62
CA SER A 203 25.60 -6.48 -4.93
C SER A 203 25.81 -6.03 -3.47
N LEU A 204 25.75 -6.98 -2.52
CA LEU A 204 25.87 -6.71 -1.08
C LEU A 204 27.20 -7.17 -0.49
N SER A 205 27.63 -6.49 0.58
CA SER A 205 28.51 -7.05 1.60
C SER A 205 27.68 -7.34 2.85
N VAL A 206 27.60 -8.61 3.26
CA VAL A 206 26.76 -9.08 4.39
C VAL A 206 27.63 -9.61 5.52
N ALA A 207 27.30 -9.19 6.75
CA ALA A 207 27.88 -9.68 7.99
C ALA A 207 26.78 -10.25 8.89
N LEU A 208 26.68 -11.57 8.95
CA LEU A 208 25.80 -12.27 9.90
C LEU A 208 26.39 -12.21 11.33
N GLY A 209 25.53 -12.33 12.34
CA GLY A 209 25.93 -12.44 13.75
C GLY A 209 26.01 -11.14 14.54
N ARG A 210 25.77 -9.98 13.91
CA ARG A 210 26.01 -8.63 14.46
C ARG A 210 25.33 -7.54 13.65
N VAL A 211 25.00 -6.42 14.29
CA VAL A 211 24.61 -5.14 13.65
C VAL A 211 25.82 -4.20 13.48
N SER A 212 25.70 -3.16 12.65
CA SER A 212 26.77 -2.15 12.44
C SER A 212 26.86 -1.11 13.57
N VAL A 213 25.73 -0.77 14.20
CA VAL A 213 25.65 0.17 15.34
C VAL A 213 25.31 -0.58 16.61
N SER A 214 26.30 -0.78 17.48
CA SER A 214 26.10 -1.32 18.83
C SER A 214 25.67 -0.22 19.81
N VAL A 215 24.48 -0.33 20.38
CA VAL A 215 24.00 0.60 21.43
C VAL A 215 24.78 0.38 22.73
N SER A 216 25.22 1.48 23.35
CA SER A 216 25.74 1.57 24.73
C SER A 216 26.86 0.60 25.16
N GLY A 217 28.09 0.87 24.73
CA GLY A 217 29.30 0.80 25.59
C GLY A 217 29.81 -0.55 26.13
N THR A 218 29.07 -1.65 26.02
CA THR A 218 29.53 -2.99 26.42
C THR A 218 30.33 -3.65 25.30
N SER A 219 31.38 -4.39 25.66
CA SER A 219 32.37 -4.94 24.72
C SER A 219 31.93 -6.21 23.97
N ASP A 220 30.68 -6.63 24.14
CA ASP A 220 30.22 -7.96 23.75
C ASP A 220 29.90 -8.03 22.26
N LYS A 221 30.97 -8.26 21.48
CA LYS A 221 30.93 -8.77 20.10
C LYS A 221 30.48 -10.24 20.04
N ALA A 222 29.51 -10.61 20.88
CA ALA A 222 28.93 -11.94 20.91
C ALA A 222 28.16 -12.19 19.61
N PHE A 223 28.39 -13.34 18.98
CA PHE A 223 27.67 -13.72 17.77
C PHE A 223 26.20 -14.01 18.11
N ASN A 224 25.29 -13.22 17.56
CA ASN A 224 23.85 -13.42 17.71
C ASN A 224 23.23 -13.88 16.37
N PRO A 225 22.72 -15.12 16.24
CA PRO A 225 22.14 -15.62 14.99
C PRO A 225 20.85 -14.90 14.54
N ALA A 226 20.23 -14.12 15.42
CA ALA A 226 19.11 -13.23 15.10
C ALA A 226 19.57 -11.86 14.56
N GLN A 227 20.87 -11.56 14.52
CA GLN A 227 21.42 -10.30 14.03
C GLN A 227 22.17 -10.43 12.70
N ALA A 228 22.08 -9.39 11.88
CA ALA A 228 22.93 -9.21 10.72
C ALA A 228 23.06 -7.73 10.34
N SER A 229 24.05 -7.43 9.50
CA SER A 229 24.21 -6.15 8.83
C SER A 229 24.50 -6.38 7.35
N ALA A 230 23.77 -5.71 6.46
CA ALA A 230 24.00 -5.71 5.02
C ALA A 230 24.38 -4.31 4.55
N SER A 231 25.38 -4.20 3.69
CA SER A 231 25.91 -2.91 3.23
C SER A 231 26.17 -2.88 1.73
N VAL A 232 25.92 -1.72 1.12
CA VAL A 232 26.25 -1.38 -0.27
C VAL A 232 27.01 -0.06 -0.24
N ASN A 233 28.17 -0.02 -0.90
CA ASN A 233 28.94 1.19 -1.09
C ASN A 233 29.33 1.29 -2.57
N LEU A 234 28.75 2.26 -3.29
CA LEU A 234 29.06 2.54 -4.69
C LEU A 234 29.87 3.85 -4.73
N LYS A 235 31.13 3.74 -5.15
CA LYS A 235 32.08 4.86 -5.27
C LYS A 235 32.45 5.21 -6.72
N GLU A 236 31.84 4.53 -7.69
CA GLU A 236 32.07 4.72 -9.12
C GLU A 236 30.99 5.62 -9.70
N ASP A 237 31.31 6.91 -9.93
CA ASP A 237 30.65 7.90 -10.80
C ASP A 237 29.10 8.00 -10.78
N ARG A 238 28.45 7.52 -9.72
CA ARG A 238 26.98 7.38 -9.65
C ARG A 238 26.41 8.06 -8.41
N THR A 239 25.76 9.20 -8.63
CA THR A 239 25.00 9.96 -7.62
C THR A 239 23.53 9.50 -7.49
N ALA A 240 23.13 8.47 -8.22
CA ALA A 240 21.79 7.92 -8.20
C ALA A 240 21.80 6.38 -8.28
N LEU A 241 20.87 5.76 -7.56
CA LEU A 241 20.47 4.39 -7.84
C LEU A 241 19.79 4.35 -9.22
N THR A 242 19.99 3.28 -9.98
CA THR A 242 19.35 3.09 -11.30
C THR A 242 18.02 2.33 -11.23
N ARG A 243 17.70 1.80 -10.05
CA ARG A 243 16.52 1.01 -9.67
C ARG A 243 16.34 1.09 -8.16
N ASP A 244 15.16 0.77 -7.64
CA ASP A 244 14.94 0.71 -6.19
C ASP A 244 15.89 -0.30 -5.52
N PHE A 245 16.34 0.00 -4.30
CA PHE A 245 17.17 -0.93 -3.53
C PHE A 245 16.25 -1.88 -2.75
N VAL A 246 16.29 -3.17 -3.12
CA VAL A 246 15.48 -4.24 -2.51
C VAL A 246 16.38 -5.18 -1.70
N LEU A 247 16.04 -5.43 -0.44
CA LEU A 247 16.67 -6.44 0.41
C LEU A 247 15.64 -7.51 0.79
N LEU A 248 16.02 -8.78 0.66
CA LEU A 248 15.26 -9.94 1.14
C LEU A 248 16.01 -10.56 2.33
N VAL A 249 15.32 -10.67 3.47
CA VAL A 249 15.84 -11.26 4.71
C VAL A 249 15.01 -12.48 5.07
N LYS A 250 15.63 -13.66 5.06
CA LYS A 250 15.00 -14.95 5.34
C LYS A 250 15.47 -15.47 6.70
N ALA A 251 14.53 -15.75 7.58
CA ALA A 251 14.79 -16.24 8.93
C ALA A 251 13.79 -17.33 9.31
N ASP A 252 14.17 -18.16 10.28
CA ASP A 252 13.30 -19.20 10.83
C ASP A 252 12.12 -18.59 11.61
N GLY A 253 10.91 -19.17 11.46
CA GLY A 253 9.75 -18.76 12.25
C GLY A 253 9.17 -17.38 11.90
N LEU A 254 9.39 -16.90 10.68
CA LEU A 254 8.68 -15.73 10.12
C LEU A 254 7.17 -15.99 9.88
N ASP A 255 6.77 -17.27 9.96
CA ASP A 255 5.45 -17.83 9.68
C ASP A 255 4.70 -18.30 10.95
N THR A 256 5.17 -17.90 12.13
CA THR A 256 4.51 -18.10 13.42
C THR A 256 3.92 -16.78 13.93
N PRO A 257 2.71 -16.74 14.50
CA PRO A 257 2.18 -15.54 15.16
C PRO A 257 3.05 -15.09 16.35
N ARG A 258 3.27 -13.77 16.47
CA ARG A 258 4.15 -13.15 17.47
C ARG A 258 3.56 -11.84 18.00
N ALA A 259 3.95 -11.43 19.20
CA ALA A 259 3.63 -10.10 19.73
C ALA A 259 4.84 -9.51 20.46
N MET A 260 5.00 -8.19 20.39
CA MET A 260 6.10 -7.46 21.01
C MET A 260 5.63 -6.15 21.62
N VAL A 261 6.20 -5.74 22.76
CA VAL A 261 5.84 -4.50 23.47
C VAL A 261 7.02 -3.53 23.52
N GLU A 262 6.76 -2.29 23.11
CA GLU A 262 7.68 -1.15 23.17
C GLU A 262 7.21 -0.19 24.29
N THR A 263 8.15 0.43 25.00
CA THR A 263 7.88 1.52 25.97
C THR A 263 8.42 2.85 25.45
N HIS A 264 7.64 3.93 25.51
CA HIS A 264 8.06 5.23 24.95
C HIS A 264 9.22 5.84 25.76
N PRO A 265 10.30 6.35 25.14
CA PRO A 265 11.43 6.92 25.87
C PRO A 265 11.09 8.25 26.58
N THR A 266 10.18 9.04 26.01
CA THR A 266 9.88 10.41 26.44
C THR A 266 8.50 10.62 27.07
N ILE A 267 7.58 9.64 26.98
CA ILE A 267 6.22 9.73 27.52
C ILE A 267 6.09 8.70 28.67
N PRO A 268 6.00 9.13 29.94
CA PRO A 268 5.99 8.22 31.08
C PRO A 268 4.90 7.15 31.01
N ASN A 269 5.28 5.90 31.27
CA ASN A 269 4.42 4.70 31.26
C ASN A 269 3.65 4.43 29.96
N GLN A 270 3.94 5.15 28.87
CA GLN A 270 3.31 4.92 27.58
C GLN A 270 3.91 3.66 26.93
N ARG A 271 3.02 2.76 26.51
CA ARG A 271 3.36 1.48 25.88
C ARG A 271 2.56 1.26 24.60
N ALA A 272 3.13 0.50 23.68
CA ALA A 272 2.46 0.02 22.49
C ALA A 272 2.84 -1.44 22.21
N ILE A 273 1.85 -2.29 21.99
CA ILE A 273 2.05 -3.68 21.55
C ILE A 273 1.82 -3.73 20.04
N MET A 274 2.72 -4.39 19.31
CA MET A 274 2.51 -4.87 17.95
C MET A 274 2.24 -6.37 17.99
N THR A 275 1.26 -6.85 17.25
CA THR A 275 1.06 -8.28 16.99
C THR A 275 1.05 -8.59 15.50
N THR A 276 1.79 -9.63 15.15
CA THR A 276 1.98 -10.13 13.81
C THR A 276 1.25 -11.46 13.69
N LEU A 277 0.14 -11.47 12.96
CA LEU A 277 -0.67 -12.66 12.75
C LEU A 277 -0.30 -13.28 11.39
N VAL A 278 0.13 -14.54 11.40
CA VAL A 278 0.28 -15.37 10.19
C VAL A 278 -0.60 -16.61 10.37
N PRO A 279 -1.82 -16.63 9.80
CA PRO A 279 -2.77 -17.70 10.05
C PRO A 279 -2.40 -18.97 9.30
N LYS A 280 -2.63 -20.11 9.95
CA LYS A 280 -2.54 -21.45 9.37
C LYS A 280 -3.78 -22.24 9.80
N PHE A 281 -4.86 -22.12 9.04
CA PHE A 281 -6.11 -22.83 9.28
C PHE A 281 -6.42 -23.80 8.13
N GLY A 282 -6.87 -25.00 8.48
CA GLY A 282 -7.29 -26.05 7.53
C GLY A 282 -8.81 -26.07 7.34
N LEU A 283 -9.39 -24.92 7.03
CA LEU A 283 -10.83 -24.81 6.75
C LEU A 283 -11.14 -25.28 5.33
N GLU A 284 -12.34 -25.82 5.12
CA GLU A 284 -12.78 -26.25 3.79
C GLU A 284 -13.00 -25.04 2.86
N PRO A 285 -12.48 -25.05 1.62
CA PRO A 285 -12.68 -23.96 0.66
C PRO A 285 -14.15 -23.70 0.31
N ILE A 286 -14.52 -22.43 0.12
CA ILE A 286 -15.83 -22.04 -0.39
C ILE A 286 -15.91 -22.19 -1.92
N LYS A 287 -17.14 -22.11 -2.48
CA LYS A 287 -17.40 -22.13 -3.93
C LYS A 287 -18.04 -20.81 -4.42
N PRO A 288 -17.32 -19.68 -4.34
CA PRO A 288 -17.83 -18.35 -4.64
C PRO A 288 -18.08 -18.14 -6.14
N GLU A 289 -18.56 -16.94 -6.47
CA GLU A 289 -18.41 -16.32 -7.78
C GLU A 289 -17.06 -15.59 -7.85
N ILE A 290 -16.28 -15.81 -8.91
CA ILE A 290 -14.94 -15.23 -9.08
C ILE A 290 -14.90 -14.37 -10.35
N ILE A 291 -14.77 -13.05 -10.22
CA ILE A 291 -14.73 -12.14 -11.38
C ILE A 291 -13.36 -11.50 -11.52
N PHE A 292 -12.70 -11.75 -12.66
CA PHE A 292 -11.42 -11.14 -13.02
C PHE A 292 -11.65 -9.82 -13.73
N VAL A 293 -11.26 -8.70 -13.11
CA VAL A 293 -11.37 -7.36 -13.68
C VAL A 293 -10.01 -6.97 -14.25
N ILE A 294 -9.87 -6.92 -15.57
CA ILE A 294 -8.59 -6.85 -16.27
C ILE A 294 -8.41 -5.54 -17.05
N ASP A 295 -7.28 -4.89 -16.79
CA ASP A 295 -6.89 -3.64 -17.41
C ASP A 295 -6.37 -3.86 -18.83
N ARG A 296 -6.97 -3.15 -19.78
CA ARG A 296 -6.60 -3.14 -21.21
C ARG A 296 -6.37 -1.70 -21.72
N SER A 297 -6.10 -0.77 -20.80
CA SER A 297 -5.69 0.58 -21.13
C SER A 297 -4.34 0.62 -21.87
N GLY A 298 -4.05 1.73 -22.54
CA GLY A 298 -2.83 1.87 -23.36
C GLY A 298 -1.52 1.78 -22.56
N SER A 299 -1.56 1.98 -21.23
CA SER A 299 -0.39 1.78 -20.35
C SER A 299 -0.02 0.31 -20.16
N MET A 300 -0.93 -0.63 -20.44
CA MET A 300 -0.69 -2.07 -20.33
C MET A 300 0.06 -2.66 -21.53
N MET A 301 0.43 -1.86 -22.54
CA MET A 301 1.04 -2.35 -23.79
C MET A 301 2.36 -3.12 -23.59
N ASP A 302 3.17 -2.78 -22.60
CA ASP A 302 4.42 -3.48 -22.24
C ASP A 302 4.24 -4.57 -21.15
N LYS A 303 2.99 -4.81 -20.72
CA LYS A 303 2.61 -5.66 -19.57
C LYS A 303 1.55 -6.72 -19.92
N ILE A 304 0.98 -6.65 -21.12
CA ILE A 304 -0.21 -7.44 -21.49
C ILE A 304 0.07 -8.95 -21.48
N ASP A 305 1.28 -9.38 -21.82
CA ASP A 305 1.68 -10.80 -21.78
C ASP A 305 1.90 -11.30 -20.34
N THR A 306 2.32 -10.44 -19.43
CA THR A 306 2.35 -10.71 -17.98
C THR A 306 0.93 -10.90 -17.45
N LEU A 307 -0.02 -10.04 -17.85
CA LEU A 307 -1.44 -10.16 -17.52
C LEU A 307 -2.05 -11.46 -18.08
N LYS A 308 -1.80 -11.79 -19.34
CA LYS A 308 -2.23 -13.07 -19.95
C LYS A 308 -1.67 -14.27 -19.19
N SER A 309 -0.39 -14.24 -18.83
CA SER A 309 0.26 -15.34 -18.12
C SER A 309 -0.35 -15.55 -16.74
N ALA A 310 -0.52 -14.47 -15.96
CA ALA A 310 -1.23 -14.51 -14.67
C ALA A 310 -2.64 -15.09 -14.80
N LEU A 311 -3.40 -14.63 -15.80
CA LEU A 311 -4.79 -15.03 -16.00
C LEU A 311 -4.94 -16.49 -16.47
N ARG A 312 -4.03 -17.01 -17.31
CA ARG A 312 -4.00 -18.44 -17.65
C ARG A 312 -3.72 -19.32 -16.42
N VAL A 313 -2.83 -18.89 -15.52
CA VAL A 313 -2.54 -19.60 -14.25
C VAL A 313 -3.75 -19.56 -13.32
N PHE A 314 -4.42 -18.41 -13.15
CA PHE A 314 -5.69 -18.31 -12.42
C PHE A 314 -6.74 -19.28 -13.00
N LEU A 315 -7.04 -19.19 -14.30
CA LEU A 315 -8.10 -19.98 -14.96
C LEU A 315 -7.87 -21.50 -14.88
N LYS A 316 -6.62 -21.99 -14.96
CA LYS A 316 -6.33 -23.42 -14.78
C LYS A 316 -6.36 -23.86 -13.32
N SER A 317 -6.00 -22.97 -12.39
CA SER A 317 -6.00 -23.24 -10.95
C SER A 317 -7.39 -23.15 -10.29
N LEU A 318 -8.43 -22.72 -11.01
CA LEU A 318 -9.81 -22.71 -10.49
C LEU A 318 -10.29 -24.14 -10.12
N PRO A 319 -10.92 -24.32 -8.94
CA PRO A 319 -11.47 -25.61 -8.51
C PRO A 319 -12.86 -25.87 -9.12
N VAL A 320 -13.23 -27.14 -9.24
CA VAL A 320 -14.47 -27.55 -9.92
C VAL A 320 -15.74 -27.16 -9.13
N GLY A 321 -16.66 -26.48 -9.81
CA GLY A 321 -17.96 -26.05 -9.28
C GLY A 321 -17.98 -24.64 -8.68
N VAL A 322 -16.97 -23.80 -8.91
CA VAL A 322 -17.10 -22.34 -8.82
C VAL A 322 -17.79 -21.78 -10.07
N CYS A 323 -18.23 -20.53 -10.01
CA CYS A 323 -18.62 -19.76 -11.18
C CYS A 323 -17.62 -18.63 -11.42
N PHE A 324 -17.43 -18.22 -12.67
CA PHE A 324 -16.49 -17.15 -12.99
C PHE A 324 -16.90 -16.30 -14.20
N ASN A 325 -16.30 -15.12 -14.31
CA ASN A 325 -16.42 -14.21 -15.45
C ASN A 325 -15.14 -13.37 -15.60
N ILE A 326 -14.99 -12.69 -16.73
CA ILE A 326 -13.90 -11.75 -17.00
C ILE A 326 -14.50 -10.41 -17.44
N CYS A 327 -14.22 -9.34 -16.71
CA CYS A 327 -14.55 -7.96 -17.06
C CYS A 327 -13.29 -7.28 -17.60
N SER A 328 -13.26 -6.90 -18.87
CA SER A 328 -12.22 -6.05 -19.46
C SER A 328 -12.57 -4.58 -19.26
N PHE A 329 -11.58 -3.73 -18.95
CA PHE A 329 -11.79 -2.28 -18.87
C PHE A 329 -10.68 -1.44 -19.52
N GLY A 330 -11.06 -0.22 -19.89
CA GLY A 330 -10.22 0.85 -20.41
C GLY A 330 -10.98 2.18 -20.33
N SER A 331 -11.18 2.88 -21.45
CA SER A 331 -12.14 4.01 -21.57
C SER A 331 -13.62 3.59 -21.45
N ALA A 332 -13.89 2.30 -21.47
CA ALA A 332 -15.19 1.67 -21.25
C ALA A 332 -14.95 0.25 -20.69
N HIS A 333 -16.00 -0.46 -20.30
CA HIS A 333 -15.90 -1.84 -19.80
C HIS A 333 -16.74 -2.83 -20.62
N SER A 334 -16.37 -4.11 -20.59
CA SER A 334 -17.10 -5.20 -21.23
C SER A 334 -16.85 -6.54 -20.52
N PHE A 335 -17.89 -7.38 -20.42
CA PHE A 335 -17.78 -8.72 -19.85
C PHE A 335 -17.63 -9.78 -20.95
N LEU A 336 -16.94 -10.87 -20.67
CA LEU A 336 -16.89 -12.05 -21.53
C LEU A 336 -18.29 -12.68 -21.68
N TRP A 337 -19.02 -12.80 -20.57
CA TRP A 337 -20.41 -13.26 -20.56
C TRP A 337 -21.32 -12.29 -19.81
N ILE A 338 -22.59 -12.21 -20.21
CA ILE A 338 -23.61 -11.35 -19.57
C ILE A 338 -23.83 -11.71 -18.10
N GLN A 339 -23.71 -13.00 -17.76
CA GLN A 339 -23.72 -13.53 -16.40
C GLN A 339 -22.56 -14.52 -16.27
N SER A 340 -21.94 -14.58 -15.09
CA SER A 340 -20.90 -15.55 -14.76
C SER A 340 -21.35 -16.99 -15.00
N LEU A 341 -20.51 -17.80 -15.66
CA LEU A 341 -20.80 -19.19 -15.96
C LEU A 341 -20.15 -20.13 -14.94
N PHE A 342 -20.68 -21.34 -14.81
CA PHE A 342 -19.98 -22.42 -14.10
C PHE A 342 -18.64 -22.71 -14.77
N TYR A 343 -17.65 -23.07 -13.96
CA TYR A 343 -16.37 -23.58 -14.43
C TYR A 343 -16.57 -24.98 -15.05
N THR A 344 -16.58 -25.05 -16.38
CA THR A 344 -16.68 -26.27 -17.21
C THR A 344 -15.54 -26.33 -18.24
N ALA A 345 -15.42 -27.42 -18.99
CA ALA A 345 -14.38 -27.54 -20.01
C ALA A 345 -14.58 -26.55 -21.16
N GLU A 346 -15.84 -26.29 -21.51
CA GLU A 346 -16.27 -25.38 -22.57
C GLU A 346 -16.00 -23.92 -22.17
N SER A 347 -16.46 -23.51 -20.98
CA SER A 347 -16.26 -22.13 -20.50
C SER A 347 -14.79 -21.83 -20.21
N LEU A 348 -14.00 -22.81 -19.75
CA LEU A 348 -12.55 -22.69 -19.65
C LEU A 348 -11.89 -22.50 -21.03
N GLN A 349 -12.27 -23.28 -22.04
CA GLN A 349 -11.66 -23.17 -23.37
C GLN A 349 -12.05 -21.86 -24.07
N GLU A 350 -13.29 -21.40 -23.92
CA GLU A 350 -13.74 -20.09 -24.40
C GLU A 350 -12.97 -18.95 -23.72
N ALA A 351 -12.84 -18.99 -22.39
CA ALA A 351 -12.06 -18.01 -21.63
C ALA A 351 -10.58 -18.00 -22.02
N LEU A 352 -9.93 -19.15 -22.19
CA LEU A 352 -8.53 -19.22 -22.66
C LEU A 352 -8.39 -18.62 -24.07
N SER A 353 -9.32 -18.92 -24.98
CA SER A 353 -9.33 -18.37 -26.34
C SER A 353 -9.51 -16.85 -26.34
N PHE A 354 -10.34 -16.32 -25.43
CA PHE A 354 -10.47 -14.88 -25.19
C PHE A 354 -9.17 -14.25 -24.67
N VAL A 355 -8.51 -14.88 -23.68
CA VAL A 355 -7.25 -14.38 -23.10
C VAL A 355 -6.13 -14.32 -24.12
N ASP A 356 -6.04 -15.28 -25.04
CA ASP A 356 -5.08 -15.24 -26.13
C ASP A 356 -5.30 -14.01 -27.04
N GLY A 357 -6.57 -13.64 -27.27
CA GLY A 357 -6.99 -12.47 -28.04
C GLY A 357 -6.82 -11.10 -27.36
N VAL A 358 -6.68 -11.03 -26.02
CA VAL A 358 -6.58 -9.77 -25.25
C VAL A 358 -5.43 -8.87 -25.73
N ARG A 359 -5.67 -7.56 -25.79
CA ARG A 359 -4.68 -6.52 -26.15
C ARG A 359 -4.87 -5.27 -25.27
N ALA A 360 -3.87 -4.39 -25.27
CA ALA A 360 -3.92 -3.07 -24.62
C ALA A 360 -4.55 -2.02 -25.56
N ASP A 361 -5.80 -2.25 -25.94
CA ASP A 361 -6.52 -1.56 -27.02
C ASP A 361 -7.79 -0.81 -26.58
N MET A 362 -8.08 -0.78 -25.27
CA MET A 362 -9.32 -0.18 -24.74
C MET A 362 -9.19 1.30 -24.32
N GLY A 363 -8.04 1.94 -24.52
CA GLY A 363 -7.88 3.39 -24.36
C GLY A 363 -7.39 3.85 -22.98
N GLY A 364 -8.20 4.66 -22.29
CA GLY A 364 -7.95 5.18 -20.94
C GLY A 364 -8.17 4.14 -19.83
N THR A 365 -8.39 4.57 -18.58
CA THR A 365 -8.34 3.69 -17.39
C THR A 365 -9.50 3.97 -16.41
N GLU A 366 -10.75 3.88 -16.88
CA GLU A 366 -11.98 4.16 -16.12
C GLU A 366 -12.39 2.98 -15.22
N MET A 367 -11.53 2.67 -14.25
CA MET A 367 -11.69 1.52 -13.34
C MET A 367 -12.96 1.55 -12.50
N GLN A 368 -13.47 2.74 -12.14
CA GLN A 368 -14.61 2.86 -11.23
C GLN A 368 -15.88 2.25 -11.84
N GLU A 369 -16.22 2.58 -13.10
CA GLU A 369 -17.40 2.04 -13.77
C GLU A 369 -17.33 0.52 -13.93
N ALA A 370 -16.15 -0.03 -14.21
CA ALA A 370 -15.95 -1.47 -14.34
C ALA A 370 -16.16 -2.23 -13.03
N VAL A 371 -15.69 -1.66 -11.91
CA VAL A 371 -15.89 -2.23 -10.56
C VAL A 371 -17.34 -2.09 -10.13
N GLU A 372 -17.98 -0.94 -10.38
CA GLU A 372 -19.42 -0.75 -10.12
C GLU A 372 -20.27 -1.74 -10.92
N ALA A 373 -20.03 -1.88 -12.23
CA ALA A 373 -20.73 -2.84 -13.09
C ALA A 373 -20.55 -4.29 -12.60
N THR A 374 -19.32 -4.66 -12.19
CA THR A 374 -19.01 -5.99 -11.66
C THR A 374 -19.80 -6.32 -10.40
N VAL A 375 -19.97 -5.35 -9.51
CA VAL A 375 -20.79 -5.50 -8.28
C VAL A 375 -22.28 -5.59 -8.61
N HIS A 376 -22.76 -4.89 -9.64
CA HIS A 376 -24.16 -4.95 -10.07
C HIS A 376 -24.51 -6.25 -10.83
N SER A 377 -23.56 -6.86 -11.55
CA SER A 377 -23.77 -8.11 -12.31
C SER A 377 -23.67 -9.38 -11.46
N ARG A 378 -23.32 -9.27 -10.17
CA ARG A 378 -23.09 -10.44 -9.30
C ARG A 378 -24.30 -11.35 -9.15
N MET A 379 -24.04 -12.63 -8.92
CA MET A 379 -25.02 -13.56 -8.39
C MET A 379 -25.30 -13.27 -6.91
N LYS A 380 -26.54 -13.53 -6.48
CA LYS A 380 -27.04 -13.18 -5.13
C LYS A 380 -27.10 -14.37 -4.17
N ASP A 381 -26.92 -15.58 -4.67
CA ASP A 381 -26.85 -16.84 -3.92
C ASP A 381 -25.41 -17.20 -3.49
N LYS A 382 -24.42 -16.36 -3.82
CA LYS A 382 -22.98 -16.64 -3.63
C LYS A 382 -22.21 -15.45 -3.05
N GLU A 383 -21.20 -15.77 -2.24
CA GLU A 383 -20.09 -14.87 -1.95
C GLU A 383 -19.35 -14.46 -3.26
N LEU A 384 -18.93 -13.20 -3.37
CA LEU A 384 -18.32 -12.61 -4.57
C LEU A 384 -16.84 -12.23 -4.33
N GLU A 385 -15.92 -12.87 -5.04
CA GLU A 385 -14.50 -12.56 -5.02
C GLU A 385 -14.08 -11.85 -6.30
N VAL A 386 -13.69 -10.58 -6.21
CA VAL A 386 -13.24 -9.76 -7.35
C VAL A 386 -11.71 -9.70 -7.36
N LEU A 387 -11.07 -10.04 -8.48
CA LEU A 387 -9.61 -9.94 -8.66
C LEU A 387 -9.28 -8.91 -9.74
N ILE A 388 -8.73 -7.76 -9.32
CA ILE A 388 -8.42 -6.62 -10.20
C ILE A 388 -6.93 -6.68 -10.64
N LEU A 389 -6.68 -6.78 -11.94
CA LEU A 389 -5.34 -6.85 -12.54
C LEU A 389 -5.06 -5.55 -13.32
N THR A 390 -4.08 -4.75 -12.92
CA THR A 390 -3.90 -3.35 -13.42
C THR A 390 -2.48 -2.82 -13.22
N ASP A 391 -2.05 -1.81 -13.99
CA ASP A 391 -0.90 -0.95 -13.65
C ASP A 391 -1.29 0.35 -12.91
N GLY A 392 -2.57 0.53 -12.63
CA GLY A 392 -3.09 1.39 -11.58
C GLY A 392 -2.98 2.89 -11.80
N GLN A 393 -2.94 3.34 -13.05
CA GLN A 393 -2.84 4.76 -13.40
C GLN A 393 -4.21 5.49 -13.29
N ILE A 394 -4.76 5.65 -12.08
CA ILE A 394 -6.00 6.42 -11.87
C ILE A 394 -5.83 7.60 -10.90
N TRP A 395 -6.62 8.66 -11.11
CA TRP A 395 -6.58 9.90 -10.33
C TRP A 395 -7.44 9.85 -9.05
N ASN A 396 -8.73 9.54 -9.16
CA ASN A 396 -9.67 9.62 -8.05
C ASN A 396 -9.84 8.27 -7.34
N GLN A 397 -8.88 7.93 -6.49
CA GLN A 397 -8.87 6.65 -5.78
C GLN A 397 -9.92 6.58 -4.65
N GLN A 398 -10.28 7.73 -4.05
CA GLN A 398 -11.11 7.78 -2.84
C GLN A 398 -12.59 7.40 -3.08
N THR A 399 -13.18 7.78 -4.21
CA THR A 399 -14.55 7.37 -4.55
C THR A 399 -14.64 5.85 -4.74
N LEU A 400 -13.66 5.27 -5.44
CA LEU A 400 -13.56 3.82 -5.63
C LEU A 400 -13.39 3.07 -4.30
N PHE A 401 -12.47 3.52 -3.43
CA PHE A 401 -12.27 2.92 -2.10
C PHE A 401 -13.54 2.97 -1.26
N LYS A 402 -14.30 4.07 -1.33
CA LYS A 402 -15.58 4.20 -0.62
C LYS A 402 -16.59 3.16 -1.11
N PHE A 403 -16.81 3.06 -2.43
CA PHE A 403 -17.77 2.12 -3.03
C PHE A 403 -17.41 0.65 -2.72
N ILE A 404 -16.13 0.28 -2.85
CA ILE A 404 -15.63 -1.05 -2.51
C ILE A 404 -15.89 -1.35 -1.01
N ARG A 405 -15.60 -0.40 -0.12
CA ARG A 405 -15.82 -0.57 1.34
C ARG A 405 -17.29 -0.74 1.69
N GLU A 406 -18.17 0.06 1.08
CA GLU A 406 -19.62 -0.05 1.28
C GLU A 406 -20.15 -1.39 0.76
N THR A 407 -19.60 -1.90 -0.35
CA THR A 407 -19.93 -3.23 -0.91
C THR A 407 -19.42 -4.39 -0.04
N ALA A 408 -18.23 -4.26 0.56
CA ALA A 408 -17.62 -5.31 1.38
C ALA A 408 -18.10 -5.32 2.85
N ALA A 409 -18.93 -4.35 3.26
CA ALA A 409 -19.28 -4.10 4.66
C ALA A 409 -20.08 -5.24 5.33
N ASP A 410 -20.96 -5.90 4.57
CA ASP A 410 -21.75 -7.06 5.01
C ASP A 410 -20.96 -8.39 4.97
N ASN A 411 -19.71 -8.35 4.48
CA ASN A 411 -18.85 -9.49 4.18
C ASN A 411 -19.45 -10.43 3.10
N SER A 412 -20.31 -9.95 2.19
CA SER A 412 -20.83 -10.72 1.05
C SER A 412 -19.90 -10.70 -0.17
N ALA A 413 -18.92 -9.78 -0.20
CA ALA A 413 -17.96 -9.60 -1.28
C ALA A 413 -16.56 -9.23 -0.76
N ARG A 414 -15.53 -9.56 -1.54
CA ARG A 414 -14.13 -9.19 -1.32
C ARG A 414 -13.46 -8.74 -2.61
N PHE A 415 -12.41 -7.92 -2.48
CA PHE A 415 -11.63 -7.41 -3.60
C PHE A 415 -10.13 -7.63 -3.35
N PHE A 416 -9.48 -8.30 -4.30
CA PHE A 416 -8.04 -8.52 -4.35
C PHE A 416 -7.47 -7.76 -5.55
N SER A 417 -6.17 -7.48 -5.51
CA SER A 417 -5.52 -6.62 -6.50
C SER A 417 -4.11 -7.09 -6.84
N LEU A 418 -3.85 -7.22 -8.14
CA LEU A 418 -2.55 -7.58 -8.70
C LEU A 418 -2.00 -6.38 -9.48
N GLY A 419 -1.05 -5.67 -8.87
CA GLY A 419 -0.31 -4.59 -9.52
C GLY A 419 0.72 -5.18 -10.50
N ILE A 420 0.62 -4.84 -11.79
CA ILE A 420 1.46 -5.40 -12.84
C ILE A 420 2.47 -4.35 -13.34
N GLY A 421 3.74 -4.73 -13.29
CA GLY A 421 4.86 -3.94 -13.79
C GLY A 421 5.39 -2.89 -12.81
N ASN A 422 6.61 -2.44 -13.07
CA ASN A 422 7.40 -1.62 -12.15
C ASN A 422 6.81 -0.23 -11.85
N GLY A 423 5.81 0.21 -12.63
CA GLY A 423 5.13 1.50 -12.46
C GLY A 423 3.79 1.42 -11.73
N ALA A 424 3.40 0.26 -11.19
CA ALA A 424 2.08 0.07 -10.60
C ALA A 424 1.86 0.94 -9.34
N SER A 425 0.75 1.69 -9.28
CA SER A 425 0.43 2.52 -8.12
C SER A 425 0.11 1.66 -6.89
N HIS A 426 1.05 1.63 -5.94
CA HIS A 426 0.85 0.99 -4.63
C HIS A 426 -0.36 1.57 -3.90
N SER A 427 -0.53 2.91 -3.87
CA SER A 427 -1.69 3.55 -3.24
C SER A 427 -3.01 2.97 -3.73
N LEU A 428 -3.18 2.80 -5.05
CA LEU A 428 -4.40 2.22 -5.62
C LEU A 428 -4.53 0.73 -5.28
N VAL A 429 -3.51 -0.05 -5.65
CA VAL A 429 -3.53 -1.51 -5.56
C VAL A 429 -3.75 -1.95 -4.12
N GLU A 430 -3.07 -1.33 -3.18
CA GLU A 430 -3.14 -1.68 -1.76
C GLU A 430 -4.41 -1.10 -1.10
N GLY A 431 -4.83 0.11 -1.48
CA GLY A 431 -6.09 0.70 -1.04
C GLY A 431 -7.34 -0.07 -1.49
N ILE A 432 -7.38 -0.61 -2.72
CA ILE A 432 -8.45 -1.50 -3.21
C ILE A 432 -8.62 -2.69 -2.26
N ALA A 433 -7.53 -3.39 -1.99
CA ALA A 433 -7.55 -4.59 -1.16
C ALA A 433 -7.96 -4.29 0.29
N ARG A 434 -7.40 -3.21 0.85
CA ARG A 434 -7.65 -2.74 2.21
C ARG A 434 -9.10 -2.26 2.41
N ALA A 435 -9.69 -1.61 1.41
CA ALA A 435 -11.11 -1.24 1.42
C ALA A 435 -12.02 -2.46 1.22
N GLY A 436 -11.60 -3.41 0.39
CA GLY A 436 -12.39 -4.57 -0.02
C GLY A 436 -12.16 -5.85 0.79
N ASN A 437 -11.65 -5.74 2.03
CA ASN A 437 -11.42 -6.88 2.93
C ASN A 437 -10.50 -8.00 2.37
N GLY A 438 -9.74 -7.73 1.30
CA GLY A 438 -8.82 -8.67 0.65
C GLY A 438 -7.34 -8.38 0.96
N PHE A 439 -6.45 -8.83 0.08
CA PHE A 439 -5.05 -8.41 0.06
C PHE A 439 -4.55 -8.17 -1.36
N SER A 440 -3.50 -7.37 -1.45
CA SER A 440 -2.84 -6.99 -2.70
C SER A 440 -1.54 -7.76 -2.90
N GLN A 441 -1.10 -7.85 -4.14
CA GLN A 441 0.25 -8.25 -4.50
C GLN A 441 0.75 -7.45 -5.71
N LEU A 442 2.07 -7.37 -5.89
CA LEU A 442 2.70 -6.73 -7.03
C LEU A 442 3.67 -7.68 -7.74
N VAL A 443 3.73 -7.57 -9.06
CA VAL A 443 4.56 -8.36 -9.97
C VAL A 443 5.44 -7.43 -10.78
N VAL A 444 6.75 -7.49 -10.53
CA VAL A 444 7.78 -6.83 -11.35
C VAL A 444 8.00 -7.67 -12.62
N ASN A 445 8.31 -7.04 -13.77
CA ASN A 445 8.44 -7.73 -15.07
C ASN A 445 9.50 -8.86 -15.17
N TYR A 446 10.29 -9.08 -14.12
CA TYR A 446 11.35 -10.09 -14.03
C TYR A 446 11.18 -11.05 -12.83
N GLU A 447 10.07 -10.97 -12.09
CA GLU A 447 9.76 -11.86 -10.97
C GLU A 447 8.82 -13.00 -11.42
N GLU A 448 8.94 -14.18 -10.80
CA GLU A 448 8.02 -15.28 -11.05
C GLU A 448 6.59 -14.95 -10.57
N LEU A 449 5.62 -15.27 -11.43
CA LEU A 449 4.18 -15.01 -11.24
C LEU A 449 3.49 -16.02 -10.33
N ASP A 450 3.92 -17.27 -10.37
CA ASP A 450 3.11 -18.41 -9.96
C ASP A 450 2.74 -18.42 -8.48
N ARG A 451 3.73 -18.36 -7.58
CA ARG A 451 3.47 -18.37 -6.11
C ARG A 451 2.61 -17.20 -5.69
N LYS A 452 2.75 -16.06 -6.37
CA LYS A 452 1.99 -14.83 -6.14
C LYS A 452 0.51 -15.03 -6.50
N VAL A 453 0.25 -15.39 -7.75
CA VAL A 453 -1.08 -15.67 -8.32
C VAL A 453 -1.82 -16.76 -7.53
N VAL A 454 -1.15 -17.89 -7.24
CA VAL A 454 -1.78 -19.02 -6.54
C VAL A 454 -2.09 -18.71 -5.07
N ARG A 455 -1.23 -17.94 -4.38
CA ARG A 455 -1.49 -17.45 -3.02
C ARG A 455 -2.67 -16.48 -3.00
N MET A 456 -2.84 -15.64 -4.03
CA MET A 456 -4.02 -14.79 -4.21
C MET A 456 -5.31 -15.60 -4.41
N LEU A 457 -5.29 -16.63 -5.25
CA LEU A 457 -6.45 -17.50 -5.46
C LEU A 457 -6.82 -18.32 -4.21
N LYS A 458 -5.84 -18.81 -3.44
CA LYS A 458 -6.08 -19.40 -2.10
C LYS A 458 -6.73 -18.41 -1.13
N GLY A 459 -6.42 -17.12 -1.27
CA GLY A 459 -7.11 -16.03 -0.58
C GLY A 459 -8.60 -16.00 -0.88
N ALA A 460 -8.96 -15.86 -2.16
CA ALA A 460 -10.35 -15.84 -2.61
C ALA A 460 -11.15 -17.11 -2.23
N LEU A 461 -10.51 -18.28 -2.26
CA LEU A 461 -11.17 -19.55 -1.91
C LEU A 461 -11.31 -19.78 -0.38
N THR A 462 -10.74 -18.91 0.46
CA THR A 462 -10.81 -19.01 1.92
C THR A 462 -12.21 -18.60 2.44
N PRO A 463 -12.85 -19.37 3.35
CA PRO A 463 -14.14 -19.00 3.94
C PRO A 463 -14.20 -17.58 4.53
N HIS A 464 -15.42 -17.03 4.60
CA HIS A 464 -15.67 -15.74 5.20
C HIS A 464 -15.73 -15.92 6.72
N ILE A 465 -14.68 -15.46 7.40
CA ILE A 465 -14.50 -15.48 8.86
C ILE A 465 -14.63 -14.04 9.35
N SER A 466 -15.41 -13.84 10.40
CA SER A 466 -15.72 -12.53 10.98
C SER A 466 -15.42 -12.49 12.49
N ASP A 467 -15.68 -11.33 13.08
CA ASP A 467 -15.75 -11.13 14.54
C ASP A 467 -14.45 -11.49 15.28
N TYR A 468 -13.34 -11.18 14.62
CA TYR A 468 -11.99 -11.17 15.19
C TYR A 468 -11.91 -10.22 16.38
N LYS A 469 -11.35 -10.70 17.49
CA LYS A 469 -11.09 -9.94 18.72
C LYS A 469 -9.69 -10.20 19.23
N LEU A 470 -9.12 -9.19 19.87
CA LEU A 470 -7.80 -9.23 20.50
C LEU A 470 -7.94 -8.78 21.95
N GLU A 471 -7.60 -9.66 22.88
CA GLU A 471 -7.70 -9.46 24.33
C GLU A 471 -6.29 -9.53 24.93
N ILE A 472 -6.02 -8.75 25.98
CA ILE A 472 -4.72 -8.73 26.66
C ILE A 472 -4.80 -9.58 27.94
N GLU A 473 -3.90 -10.55 28.05
CA GLU A 473 -3.68 -11.32 29.27
C GLU A 473 -2.60 -10.61 30.10
N HIS A 474 -2.94 -10.24 31.34
CA HIS A 474 -2.05 -9.62 32.31
C HIS A 474 -1.54 -10.68 33.32
N ASP A 475 -0.60 -10.31 34.19
CA ASP A 475 -0.14 -11.20 35.26
C ASP A 475 -1.05 -11.06 36.51
N ASP A 476 -1.60 -12.17 37.00
CA ASP A 476 -2.61 -12.17 38.06
C ASP A 476 -2.06 -11.70 39.42
N THR A 477 -2.40 -10.48 39.83
CA THR A 477 -2.27 -10.03 41.23
C THR A 477 -3.57 -10.23 42.03
N GLY A 478 -4.13 -11.44 41.97
CA GLY A 478 -4.90 -12.01 43.09
C GLY A 478 -6.23 -11.35 43.49
N GLU A 479 -7.03 -10.86 42.54
CA GLU A 479 -8.47 -10.62 42.77
C GLU A 479 -9.30 -11.47 41.79
N ASP A 480 -10.06 -12.43 42.32
CA ASP A 480 -10.89 -13.35 41.54
C ASP A 480 -12.03 -12.60 40.84
N PHE A 481 -11.96 -12.44 39.52
CA PHE A 481 -13.07 -11.94 38.73
C PHE A 481 -14.18 -12.99 38.63
N GLU A 482 -15.15 -12.92 39.56
CA GLU A 482 -16.36 -13.73 39.54
C GLU A 482 -17.10 -13.57 38.20
N VAL A 483 -17.25 -14.68 37.47
CA VAL A 483 -17.87 -14.68 36.13
C VAL A 483 -19.39 -14.61 36.28
N VAL A 484 -19.90 -13.40 36.55
CA VAL A 484 -21.33 -13.09 36.54
C VAL A 484 -21.84 -13.14 35.10
N LEU A 485 -22.33 -14.31 34.70
CA LEU A 485 -23.14 -14.47 33.49
C LEU A 485 -24.39 -13.57 33.63
N PRO A 486 -24.63 -12.62 32.72
CA PRO A 486 -25.86 -11.82 32.75
C PRO A 486 -27.05 -12.72 32.44
N GLU A 487 -27.90 -12.99 33.44
CA GLU A 487 -29.19 -13.64 33.21
C GLU A 487 -30.02 -12.83 32.19
N ARG A 488 -30.76 -13.54 31.34
CA ARG A 488 -31.65 -12.90 30.36
C ARG A 488 -32.70 -12.06 31.11
N PRO A 489 -32.85 -10.75 30.82
CA PRO A 489 -33.96 -9.99 31.36
C PRO A 489 -35.28 -10.64 30.90
N LYS A 490 -36.15 -10.94 31.86
CA LYS A 490 -37.48 -11.49 31.60
C LYS A 490 -38.37 -10.39 31.00
N THR A 491 -39.39 -10.84 30.26
CA THR A 491 -40.36 -10.00 29.55
C THR A 491 -40.87 -8.85 30.41
N MET A 492 -40.71 -7.61 29.92
CA MET A 492 -41.50 -6.46 30.37
C MET A 492 -42.39 -6.00 29.21
N ALA A 493 -43.53 -5.39 29.55
CA ALA A 493 -44.58 -5.10 28.58
C ALA A 493 -44.18 -4.00 27.58
N VAL A 494 -44.77 -4.05 26.40
CA VAL A 494 -44.82 -2.91 25.48
C VAL A 494 -45.78 -1.89 26.08
N ASP A 495 -45.31 -0.67 26.31
CA ASP A 495 -46.14 0.48 26.66
C ASP A 495 -46.16 1.43 25.45
N GLU A 496 -47.30 1.52 24.78
CA GLU A 496 -47.44 2.20 23.48
C GLU A 496 -47.61 3.72 23.65
N THR A 497 -46.55 4.41 24.06
CA THR A 497 -46.54 5.88 24.08
C THR A 497 -46.43 6.46 22.66
N GLU A 498 -47.54 6.53 21.93
CA GLU A 498 -47.66 7.31 20.69
C GLU A 498 -47.31 8.78 20.94
N THR A 499 -46.08 9.21 20.66
CA THR A 499 -45.72 10.63 20.62
C THR A 499 -46.33 11.28 19.38
N LYS A 500 -47.61 11.68 19.50
CA LYS A 500 -48.35 12.39 18.45
C LYS A 500 -47.66 13.71 18.14
N GLN A 501 -47.00 13.76 16.97
CA GLN A 501 -46.40 14.98 16.47
C GLN A 501 -47.51 16.00 16.18
N HIS A 502 -47.59 17.03 17.02
CA HIS A 502 -48.48 18.16 16.76
C HIS A 502 -47.97 18.93 15.53
N PRO A 503 -48.86 19.39 14.62
CA PRO A 503 -48.45 20.16 13.46
C PRO A 503 -47.81 21.47 13.89
N ILE A 504 -46.58 21.71 13.42
CA ILE A 504 -45.83 22.95 13.68
C ILE A 504 -46.53 24.09 12.93
N SER A 505 -46.76 25.21 13.61
CA SER A 505 -47.34 26.40 12.97
C SER A 505 -46.36 26.97 11.94
N LEU A 506 -46.86 27.27 10.73
CA LEU A 506 -46.09 27.97 9.69
C LEU A 506 -45.85 29.46 10.01
N PHE A 507 -46.36 29.94 11.14
CA PHE A 507 -46.16 31.31 11.64
C PHE A 507 -46.12 31.32 13.17
N ASP A 508 -45.05 31.86 13.74
CA ASP A 508 -44.94 32.16 15.18
C ASP A 508 -44.72 33.67 15.36
N ALA A 509 -45.67 34.31 16.04
CA ALA A 509 -45.63 35.75 16.32
C ALA A 509 -44.57 36.15 17.36
N ASN A 510 -43.98 35.18 18.08
CA ASN A 510 -42.86 35.37 19.00
C ASN A 510 -41.50 35.02 18.39
N TYR A 511 -41.43 34.62 17.11
CA TYR A 511 -40.17 34.33 16.45
C TYR A 511 -39.26 35.55 16.48
N LYS A 512 -38.10 35.39 17.13
CA LYS A 512 -36.97 36.30 16.99
C LYS A 512 -35.96 35.63 16.09
N GLU A 513 -35.46 36.38 15.12
CA GLU A 513 -34.33 35.96 14.31
C GLU A 513 -33.10 35.86 15.22
N ASP A 514 -32.66 34.63 15.47
CA ASP A 514 -31.52 34.35 16.36
C ASP A 514 -30.25 34.85 15.65
N GLU A 515 -29.66 35.94 16.15
CA GLU A 515 -28.42 36.51 15.58
C GLU A 515 -27.37 35.39 15.43
N GLN A 516 -26.77 35.26 14.24
CA GLN A 516 -25.98 34.09 13.86
C GLN A 516 -24.91 33.75 14.91
N LYS A 517 -25.17 32.72 15.72
CA LYS A 517 -24.21 32.17 16.69
C LYS A 517 -22.97 31.70 15.93
N THR A 518 -21.87 32.44 16.12
CA THR A 518 -20.55 32.07 15.60
C THR A 518 -20.13 30.69 16.12
N ASP A 519 -19.38 29.91 15.32
CA ASP A 519 -19.06 28.47 15.41
C ASP A 519 -18.52 27.88 16.75
N SER A 520 -19.26 28.06 17.83
CA SER A 520 -18.81 27.92 19.23
C SER A 520 -19.72 27.09 20.13
N GLU A 521 -20.62 26.29 19.56
CA GLU A 521 -21.16 25.15 20.31
C GLU A 521 -20.01 24.19 20.70
N PRO A 522 -19.85 23.85 22.00
CA PRO A 522 -18.81 22.92 22.42
C PRO A 522 -19.04 21.52 21.82
N LEU A 523 -18.08 21.04 21.03
CA LEU A 523 -18.10 19.68 20.49
C LEU A 523 -18.14 18.66 21.64
N PRO A 524 -18.93 17.58 21.55
CA PRO A 524 -18.97 16.56 22.59
C PRO A 524 -17.57 15.96 22.83
N ILE A 525 -17.22 15.82 24.10
CA ILE A 525 -15.98 15.16 24.51
C ILE A 525 -16.25 13.67 24.58
N LEU A 526 -15.86 12.95 23.52
CA LEU A 526 -15.84 11.50 23.49
C LEU A 526 -14.58 11.01 24.21
N THR A 527 -14.75 10.11 25.18
CA THR A 527 -13.63 9.49 25.90
C THR A 527 -13.04 8.36 25.05
N PRO A 528 -11.72 8.34 24.78
CA PRO A 528 -11.08 7.22 24.10
C PRO A 528 -11.08 5.95 24.96
N PRO A 529 -11.04 4.75 24.35
CA PRO A 529 -10.87 3.50 25.09
C PRO A 529 -9.53 3.46 25.84
N GLN A 530 -9.44 2.67 26.91
CA GLN A 530 -8.21 2.50 27.72
C GLN A 530 -7.00 1.96 26.92
N THR A 531 -7.26 1.37 25.75
CA THR A 531 -6.27 0.96 24.75
C THR A 531 -6.88 1.20 23.37
N ILE A 532 -6.16 1.87 22.48
CA ILE A 532 -6.59 2.10 21.10
C ILE A 532 -6.04 0.95 20.24
N GLN A 533 -6.94 0.11 19.74
CA GLN A 533 -6.60 -0.94 18.76
C GLN A 533 -6.60 -0.36 17.34
N ALA A 534 -5.57 -0.68 16.55
CA ALA A 534 -5.48 -0.32 15.13
C ALA A 534 -4.95 -1.51 14.30
N PRO A 535 -5.71 -2.07 13.34
CA PRO A 535 -7.06 -1.66 12.95
C PRO A 535 -8.10 -2.02 14.03
N TYR A 536 -9.11 -1.16 14.20
CA TYR A 536 -10.18 -1.31 15.18
C TYR A 536 -11.06 -2.54 14.91
N LYS A 537 -11.39 -2.80 13.64
CA LYS A 537 -11.93 -4.09 13.17
C LYS A 537 -10.80 -4.81 12.43
N ILE A 538 -10.30 -5.91 12.99
CA ILE A 538 -9.26 -6.71 12.32
C ILE A 538 -9.86 -7.27 11.00
N PRO A 539 -9.20 -7.07 9.84
CA PRO A 539 -9.69 -7.54 8.55
C PRO A 539 -9.59 -9.07 8.44
N PRO A 540 -10.22 -9.70 7.43
CA PRO A 540 -10.06 -11.12 7.18
C PRO A 540 -8.59 -11.55 7.10
N LEU A 541 -8.24 -12.55 7.91
CA LEU A 541 -6.93 -13.17 7.89
C LEU A 541 -6.90 -14.22 6.76
N TYR A 542 -5.82 -14.24 5.97
CA TYR A 542 -5.67 -15.16 4.84
C TYR A 542 -4.44 -16.05 5.00
N PRO A 543 -4.50 -17.34 4.58
CA PRO A 543 -3.38 -18.28 4.73
C PRO A 543 -2.06 -17.71 4.20
N PHE A 544 -1.01 -17.79 5.01
CA PHE A 544 0.33 -17.29 4.66
C PHE A 544 0.41 -15.77 4.35
N ILE A 545 -0.63 -14.98 4.61
CA ILE A 545 -0.57 -13.52 4.55
C ILE A 545 -0.37 -12.98 5.97
N ARG A 546 0.62 -12.10 6.13
CA ARG A 546 0.92 -11.45 7.40
C ARG A 546 -0.03 -10.26 7.63
N THR A 547 -0.71 -10.25 8.76
CA THR A 547 -1.57 -9.14 9.19
C THR A 547 -1.07 -8.55 10.50
N THR A 548 -0.72 -7.27 10.50
CA THR A 548 -0.25 -6.55 11.68
C THR A 548 -1.39 -5.77 12.34
N ALA A 549 -1.59 -5.97 13.65
CA ALA A 549 -2.44 -5.16 14.49
C ALA A 549 -1.64 -4.57 15.66
N TYR A 550 -2.09 -3.41 16.15
CA TYR A 550 -1.45 -2.68 17.24
C TYR A 550 -2.44 -2.41 18.37
N LEU A 551 -1.90 -2.29 19.58
CA LEU A 551 -2.60 -1.87 20.79
C LEU A 551 -1.79 -0.74 21.44
N LEU A 552 -2.21 0.51 21.24
CA LEU A 552 -1.63 1.67 21.92
C LEU A 552 -2.28 1.78 23.30
N GLY A 553 -1.53 1.46 24.36
CA GLY A 553 -2.01 1.49 25.73
C GLY A 553 -2.22 2.91 26.25
N SER A 554 -2.91 3.03 27.38
CA SER A 554 -2.88 4.24 28.22
C SER A 554 -1.73 4.16 29.24
N ALA A 555 -1.37 5.29 29.88
CA ALA A 555 -0.28 5.38 30.86
C ALA A 555 -0.46 4.52 32.15
N ASN A 556 -1.57 3.78 32.27
CA ASN A 556 -1.86 2.85 33.35
C ASN A 556 -1.78 1.37 32.90
N MET A 557 -1.22 1.10 31.71
CA MET A 557 -1.13 -0.26 31.14
C MET A 557 -0.23 -1.17 31.98
N GLN A 558 -0.85 -2.13 32.68
CA GLN A 558 -0.18 -3.21 33.41
C GLN A 558 0.75 -4.02 32.49
N ASN A 559 1.68 -4.79 33.06
CA ASN A 559 2.59 -5.63 32.27
C ASN A 559 1.79 -6.70 31.49
N PRO A 560 1.81 -6.68 30.14
CA PRO A 560 1.04 -7.60 29.34
C PRO A 560 1.88 -8.87 29.07
N LYS A 561 1.29 -10.04 29.28
CA LYS A 561 1.97 -11.35 29.28
C LYS A 561 1.73 -12.14 28.00
N ALA A 562 0.50 -12.06 27.48
CA ALA A 562 0.10 -12.66 26.22
C ALA A 562 -1.05 -11.87 25.59
N LEU A 563 -1.28 -12.08 24.31
CA LEU A 563 -2.51 -11.71 23.62
C LEU A 563 -3.35 -12.96 23.37
N ILE A 564 -4.64 -12.88 23.65
CA ILE A 564 -5.63 -13.89 23.29
C ILE A 564 -6.39 -13.36 22.07
N PHE A 565 -6.20 -14.04 20.95
CA PHE A 565 -6.89 -13.78 19.70
C PHE A 565 -8.08 -14.73 19.57
N ARG A 566 -9.26 -14.21 19.23
CA ARG A 566 -10.50 -14.99 19.03
C ARG A 566 -11.14 -14.65 17.69
N ALA A 567 -11.83 -15.60 17.07
CA ALA A 567 -12.65 -15.38 15.87
C ALA A 567 -13.81 -16.36 15.79
N THR A 568 -14.80 -16.10 14.92
CA THR A 568 -15.93 -17.01 14.69
C THR A 568 -15.97 -17.46 13.23
N SER A 569 -16.14 -18.77 13.00
CA SER A 569 -16.25 -19.37 11.66
C SER A 569 -17.54 -20.21 11.53
N LYS A 570 -17.97 -20.50 10.29
CA LYS A 570 -19.08 -21.42 10.00
C LYS A 570 -18.86 -22.84 10.59
N GLN A 571 -17.62 -23.21 10.97
CA GLN A 571 -17.26 -24.50 11.56
C GLN A 571 -17.05 -24.46 13.10
N GLY A 572 -17.06 -23.28 13.73
CA GLY A 572 -16.86 -23.11 15.18
C GLY A 572 -16.01 -21.90 15.58
N PRO A 573 -15.83 -21.67 16.90
CA PRO A 573 -14.97 -20.61 17.41
C PRO A 573 -13.48 -20.97 17.25
N LEU A 574 -12.66 -19.97 16.94
CA LEU A 574 -11.21 -20.08 16.82
C LEU A 574 -10.56 -19.28 17.97
N VAL A 575 -9.54 -19.84 18.61
CA VAL A 575 -8.78 -19.19 19.69
C VAL A 575 -7.29 -19.47 19.52
N LEU A 576 -6.46 -18.44 19.72
CA LEU A 576 -4.99 -18.50 19.66
C LEU A 576 -4.42 -17.63 20.81
N ARG A 577 -3.44 -18.15 21.54
CA ARG A 577 -2.70 -17.40 22.57
C ARG A 577 -1.28 -17.13 22.08
N ILE A 578 -0.85 -15.87 22.11
CA ILE A 578 0.43 -15.39 21.57
C ILE A 578 1.23 -14.78 22.73
N PRO A 579 2.44 -15.25 23.06
CA PRO A 579 3.28 -14.60 24.07
C PRO A 579 3.74 -13.21 23.58
N ILE A 580 4.01 -12.30 24.53
CA ILE A 580 4.53 -10.96 24.24
C ILE A 580 6.00 -10.89 24.64
N ASP A 581 6.86 -10.52 23.70
CA ASP A 581 8.29 -10.24 23.94
C ASP A 581 8.48 -8.74 24.26
N ASP A 582 9.19 -8.41 25.35
CA ASP A 582 9.56 -7.01 25.66
C ASP A 582 10.82 -6.62 24.86
N ILE A 583 10.71 -5.59 24.01
CA ILE A 583 11.81 -5.06 23.20
C ILE A 583 12.46 -3.80 23.80
N GLY A 584 12.01 -3.36 24.98
CA GLY A 584 12.54 -2.21 25.69
C GLY A 584 12.00 -0.86 25.19
N THR A 585 12.87 0.15 25.18
CA THR A 585 12.49 1.54 24.90
C THR A 585 12.61 1.92 23.44
N GLY A 586 11.55 2.50 22.86
CA GLY A 586 11.52 2.96 21.47
C GLY A 586 10.26 3.76 21.12
N GLU A 587 10.22 4.26 19.89
CA GLU A 587 9.09 5.06 19.35
C GLU A 587 8.46 4.44 18.10
N THR A 588 9.01 3.34 17.59
CA THR A 588 8.69 2.75 16.28
C THR A 588 7.28 2.18 16.25
N ILE A 589 6.95 1.37 17.25
CA ILE A 589 5.66 0.70 17.37
C ILE A 589 4.60 1.72 17.76
N HIS A 590 4.94 2.68 18.61
CA HIS A 590 4.06 3.81 18.93
C HIS A 590 3.69 4.63 17.69
N GLN A 591 4.67 5.06 16.89
CA GLN A 591 4.43 5.86 15.69
C GLN A 591 3.66 5.09 14.62
N LEU A 592 3.93 3.79 14.43
CA LEU A 592 3.16 2.93 13.52
C LEU A 592 1.71 2.71 14.00
N ALA A 593 1.50 2.41 15.29
CA ALA A 593 0.19 2.25 15.88
C ALA A 593 -0.66 3.52 15.74
N VAL A 594 -0.07 4.68 16.04
CA VAL A 594 -0.69 6.00 15.90
C VAL A 594 -1.00 6.31 14.44
N ARG A 595 -0.07 6.07 13.51
CA ARG A 595 -0.29 6.29 12.07
C ARG A 595 -1.45 5.45 11.55
N LYS A 596 -1.53 4.18 11.94
CA LYS A 596 -2.61 3.25 11.52
C LYS A 596 -3.96 3.67 12.12
N ALA A 597 -4.00 4.10 13.38
CA ALA A 597 -5.19 4.66 14.00
C ALA A 597 -5.65 5.97 13.32
N MET A 598 -4.73 6.89 13.02
CA MET A 598 -5.04 8.14 12.31
C MET A 598 -5.62 7.88 10.92
N ILE A 599 -5.08 6.91 10.17
CA ILE A 599 -5.63 6.53 8.85
C ILE A 599 -7.07 6.01 8.98
N GLU A 600 -7.39 5.16 9.96
CA GLU A 600 -8.77 4.71 10.17
C GLU A 600 -9.73 5.87 10.47
N LEU A 601 -9.32 6.81 11.35
CA LEU A 601 -10.12 7.97 11.71
C LEU A 601 -10.32 8.93 10.51
N GLU A 602 -9.27 9.19 9.73
CA GLU A 602 -9.29 10.04 8.53
C GLU A 602 -10.15 9.44 7.41
N GLU A 603 -10.27 8.12 7.36
CA GLU A 603 -11.14 7.38 6.44
C GLU A 603 -12.58 7.19 6.95
N GLY A 604 -12.91 7.64 8.16
CA GLY A 604 -14.26 7.62 8.74
C GLY A 604 -14.63 6.35 9.50
N HIS A 605 -13.65 5.54 9.92
CA HIS A 605 -13.83 4.36 10.77
C HIS A 605 -12.92 4.43 12.02
N GLY A 606 -12.47 3.31 12.57
CA GLY A 606 -11.79 3.29 13.87
C GLY A 606 -12.73 3.41 15.08
N TRP A 607 -12.16 3.58 16.29
CA TRP A 607 -12.88 3.52 17.56
C TRP A 607 -14.02 4.55 17.72
N LEU A 608 -13.94 5.71 17.05
CA LEU A 608 -15.00 6.73 17.09
C LEU A 608 -16.36 6.18 16.62
N ALA A 609 -16.39 5.22 15.68
CA ALA A 609 -17.63 4.63 15.18
C ALA A 609 -18.44 3.87 16.26
N ALA A 610 -17.79 3.46 17.35
CA ALA A 610 -18.42 2.82 18.52
C ALA A 610 -18.58 3.77 19.72
N ALA A 611 -18.05 4.99 19.64
CA ALA A 611 -18.06 5.94 20.75
C ALA A 611 -19.45 6.57 20.98
N THR A 612 -19.84 6.64 22.24
CA THR A 612 -21.05 7.33 22.72
C THR A 612 -20.65 8.44 23.70
N GLY A 613 -21.37 9.57 23.64
CA GLY A 613 -21.11 10.72 24.51
C GLY A 613 -22.39 11.50 24.76
N ASN A 614 -22.67 11.80 26.03
CA ASN A 614 -23.84 12.57 26.48
C ASN A 614 -25.17 12.11 25.85
N GLY A 615 -25.38 10.79 25.76
CA GLY A 615 -26.59 10.16 25.20
C GLY A 615 -26.60 10.00 23.67
N ASN A 616 -25.71 10.67 22.93
CA ASN A 616 -25.61 10.55 21.47
C ASN A 616 -24.47 9.61 21.05
N SER A 617 -24.73 8.74 20.07
CA SER A 617 -23.67 8.05 19.33
C SER A 617 -22.96 9.03 18.40
N PHE A 618 -21.65 8.87 18.20
CA PHE A 618 -20.89 9.57 17.16
C PHE A 618 -21.59 9.47 15.79
N ASN A 619 -22.20 8.32 15.48
CA ASN A 619 -22.89 8.07 14.22
C ASN A 619 -24.12 8.96 14.00
N ASN A 620 -24.73 9.48 15.07
CA ASN A 620 -25.90 10.37 15.02
C ASN A 620 -25.51 11.85 14.84
N LEU A 621 -24.22 12.20 14.93
CA LEU A 621 -23.76 13.59 14.80
C LEU A 621 -23.80 14.07 13.33
N HIS A 622 -24.01 15.37 13.16
CA HIS A 622 -23.94 16.05 11.86
C HIS A 622 -22.54 15.88 11.22
N PRO A 623 -22.42 15.69 9.88
CA PRO A 623 -21.13 15.41 9.24
C PRO A 623 -20.01 16.42 9.56
N ALA A 624 -20.31 17.72 9.60
CA ALA A 624 -19.31 18.74 9.96
C ALA A 624 -18.81 18.60 11.41
N SER A 625 -19.67 18.14 12.33
CA SER A 625 -19.29 17.88 13.73
C SER A 625 -18.44 16.61 13.84
N LYS A 626 -18.74 15.57 13.04
CA LYS A 626 -17.90 14.37 12.92
C LYS A 626 -16.49 14.71 12.43
N GLU A 627 -16.37 15.48 11.35
CA GLU A 627 -15.05 15.88 10.82
C GLU A 627 -14.27 16.76 11.80
N ARG A 628 -14.93 17.68 12.53
CA ARG A 628 -14.28 18.46 13.61
C ARG A 628 -13.76 17.59 14.76
N ILE A 629 -14.44 16.49 15.10
CA ILE A 629 -14.00 15.54 16.14
C ILE A 629 -12.85 14.65 15.64
N ILE A 630 -12.96 14.12 14.42
CA ILE A 630 -11.87 13.38 13.75
C ILE A 630 -10.61 14.23 13.70
N ALA A 631 -10.73 15.48 13.24
CA ALA A 631 -9.63 16.44 13.20
C ALA A 631 -8.99 16.62 14.59
N ARG A 632 -9.78 16.84 15.64
CA ARG A 632 -9.27 17.05 17.00
C ARG A 632 -8.47 15.85 17.53
N GLU A 633 -8.96 14.62 17.35
CA GLU A 633 -8.23 13.43 17.86
C GLU A 633 -7.01 13.10 16.98
N CYS A 634 -7.06 13.31 15.66
CA CYS A 634 -5.88 13.19 14.80
C CYS A 634 -4.82 14.27 15.08
N GLU A 635 -5.24 15.53 15.34
CA GLU A 635 -4.36 16.63 15.75
C GLU A 635 -3.65 16.31 17.07
N LYS A 636 -4.39 15.80 18.06
CA LYS A 636 -3.85 15.35 19.35
C LYS A 636 -2.87 14.18 19.22
N LEU A 637 -3.25 13.11 18.51
CA LEU A 637 -2.38 11.93 18.34
C LEU A 637 -1.12 12.26 17.53
N GLY A 638 -1.28 12.97 16.42
CA GLY A 638 -0.15 13.32 15.54
C GLY A 638 0.83 14.30 16.18
N THR A 639 0.36 15.25 16.98
CA THR A 639 1.27 16.13 17.75
C THR A 639 1.95 15.41 18.91
N GLN A 640 1.24 14.54 19.64
CA GLN A 640 1.81 13.81 20.78
C GLN A 640 2.94 12.85 20.38
N PHE A 641 2.82 12.17 19.24
CA PHE A 641 3.78 11.14 18.79
C PHE A 641 4.63 11.54 17.57
N GLN A 642 4.50 12.79 17.11
CA GLN A 642 5.17 13.33 15.91
C GLN A 642 4.86 12.52 14.63
N VAL A 643 3.58 12.31 14.35
CA VAL A 643 3.05 11.55 13.20
C VAL A 643 2.14 12.43 12.34
N THR A 644 2.36 12.44 11.03
CA THR A 644 1.56 13.23 10.08
C THR A 644 0.31 12.52 9.56
N GLY A 645 -0.64 13.31 9.06
CA GLY A 645 -1.89 12.86 8.42
C GLY A 645 -2.61 14.05 7.77
N LYS A 646 -3.81 13.85 7.23
CA LYS A 646 -4.65 14.91 6.64
C LYS A 646 -4.76 16.15 7.54
N HIS A 647 -4.79 15.97 8.86
CA HIS A 647 -4.94 17.03 9.85
C HIS A 647 -3.63 17.50 10.53
N CYS A 648 -2.50 16.84 10.26
CA CYS A 648 -1.18 17.13 10.86
C CYS A 648 -0.09 17.32 9.80
N SER A 649 0.67 18.40 9.88
CA SER A 649 1.73 18.73 8.91
C SER A 649 3.05 19.00 9.61
N PHE A 650 4.17 18.66 8.95
CA PHE A 650 5.49 19.15 9.36
C PHE A 650 5.61 20.63 9.00
N ILE A 651 6.00 21.43 9.99
CA ILE A 651 6.69 22.70 9.77
C ILE A 651 8.13 22.55 10.24
N ALA A 652 9.09 22.99 9.43
CA ALA A 652 10.47 23.18 9.86
C ALA A 652 10.82 24.67 9.84
N LEU A 653 11.49 25.12 10.90
CA LEU A 653 11.89 26.51 11.11
C LEU A 653 13.38 26.59 11.41
N GLU A 654 13.99 27.71 11.04
CA GLU A 654 15.37 28.04 11.37
C GLU A 654 15.54 28.20 12.89
N LYS A 655 16.56 27.54 13.46
CA LYS A 655 16.70 27.42 14.91
C LYS A 655 17.36 28.65 15.52
N ASP A 656 16.52 29.58 15.96
CA ASP A 656 16.94 30.80 16.66
C ASP A 656 17.73 30.45 17.95
N SER A 657 19.04 30.72 17.93
CA SER A 657 20.03 30.13 18.87
C SER A 657 19.91 30.56 20.35
N THR A 658 18.89 31.35 20.67
CA THR A 658 18.69 32.02 21.97
C THR A 658 17.32 31.79 22.60
N SER A 659 16.31 31.26 21.88
CA SER A 659 14.90 31.38 22.32
C SER A 659 14.22 30.11 22.85
N ASP A 660 14.72 28.90 22.58
CA ASP A 660 14.11 27.64 23.08
C ASP A 660 14.62 27.24 24.50
N GLN A 661 15.83 27.64 24.93
CA GLN A 661 16.40 27.25 26.24
C GLN A 661 15.71 27.83 27.48
N GLU A 662 14.87 28.86 27.32
CA GLU A 662 14.06 29.41 28.42
C GLU A 662 12.72 28.65 28.53
N LYS A 663 12.05 28.39 27.40
CA LYS A 663 10.77 27.65 27.34
C LYS A 663 10.87 26.21 27.82
N GLU A 664 12.02 25.56 27.62
CA GLU A 664 12.27 24.18 28.05
C GLU A 664 12.39 24.04 29.58
N ARG A 665 12.45 25.14 30.34
CA ARG A 665 12.48 25.15 31.81
C ARG A 665 11.12 25.42 32.44
N ASP A 666 10.32 26.31 31.84
CA ASP A 666 9.00 26.69 32.38
C ASP A 666 7.96 25.55 32.35
N ILE A 667 8.24 24.45 31.63
CA ILE A 667 7.43 23.22 31.64
C ILE A 667 7.68 22.38 32.90
N ALA A 668 8.80 22.58 33.61
CA ALA A 668 9.18 21.79 34.78
C ALA A 668 8.62 22.31 36.12
N ASP A 669 8.20 23.58 36.20
CA ASP A 669 7.79 24.25 37.45
C ASP A 669 6.34 24.78 37.38
N LEU A 670 5.37 23.88 37.56
CA LEU A 670 3.96 24.23 37.87
C LEU A 670 3.54 23.53 39.18
N PRO A 671 2.94 24.26 40.15
CA PRO A 671 2.95 23.83 41.55
C PRO A 671 1.88 22.78 41.88
N THR A 672 2.31 21.68 42.52
CA THR A 672 1.40 20.73 43.16
C THR A 672 0.70 21.36 44.37
N SER A 673 -0.62 21.19 44.46
CA SER A 673 -1.44 21.71 45.56
C SER A 673 -1.19 20.95 46.86
N LYS A 674 -1.03 21.69 47.97
CA LYS A 674 -0.85 21.09 49.30
C LYS A 674 -2.18 20.60 49.87
N ALA A 675 -2.29 19.30 50.11
CA ALA A 675 -3.23 18.77 51.10
C ALA A 675 -2.57 18.77 52.48
N THR A 676 -3.28 19.25 53.51
CA THR A 676 -2.81 19.26 54.90
C THR A 676 -3.30 18.04 55.67
N GLY A 677 -2.40 17.30 56.30
CA GLY A 677 -2.72 16.20 57.21
C GLY A 677 -1.53 15.87 58.12
N GLU A 678 -1.77 15.86 59.42
CA GLU A 678 -0.82 15.46 60.47
C GLU A 678 -0.89 13.91 60.61
N GLY A 679 0.15 13.15 60.98
CA GLY A 679 1.56 13.44 61.29
C GLY A 679 2.09 12.39 62.30
N SER A 680 3.36 11.96 62.24
CA SER A 680 4.10 11.42 63.41
C SER A 680 5.60 11.14 63.15
N THR A 681 6.34 11.23 64.25
CA THR A 681 7.78 11.13 64.57
C THR A 681 8.73 10.15 63.83
N VAL A 682 9.89 10.70 63.43
CA VAL A 682 11.28 10.31 63.80
C VAL A 682 11.78 8.86 63.54
N HIS A 683 12.75 8.72 62.61
CA HIS A 683 14.17 8.49 62.98
C HIS A 683 15.15 8.81 61.83
N GLN A 684 16.38 9.18 62.18
CA GLN A 684 17.45 9.60 61.27
C GLN A 684 18.76 8.87 61.60
N VAL A 685 19.45 8.32 60.58
CA VAL A 685 20.85 7.86 60.63
C VAL A 685 21.51 8.24 59.29
N SER A 686 22.81 8.55 59.28
CA SER A 686 23.49 9.10 58.08
C SER A 686 24.85 8.45 57.80
N ALA A 687 25.12 8.17 56.52
CA ALA A 687 26.46 8.03 55.93
C ALA A 687 26.36 8.05 54.39
N ALA A 688 27.42 8.32 53.60
CA ALA A 688 28.22 9.55 53.50
C ALA A 688 29.29 9.39 52.39
N VAL A 689 29.42 10.38 51.47
CA VAL A 689 30.67 10.75 50.75
C VAL A 689 31.17 9.73 49.68
N PRO A 690 32.00 10.08 48.65
CA PRO A 690 32.50 11.39 48.15
C PRO A 690 32.10 11.74 46.69
N GLY A 691 32.56 12.90 46.21
CA GLY A 691 32.80 13.19 44.78
C GLY A 691 34.01 14.13 44.58
N PRO A 692 34.70 14.11 43.42
CA PRO A 692 35.78 15.05 43.08
C PRO A 692 35.20 16.34 42.44
N ALA A 693 35.51 17.57 42.88
CA ALA A 693 36.81 18.27 42.98
C ALA A 693 37.12 19.14 41.73
N ARG A 694 37.45 20.43 41.95
CA ARG A 694 37.41 21.50 40.94
C ARG A 694 38.66 22.40 40.99
N ALA A 695 39.36 22.54 39.86
CA ALA A 695 40.48 23.47 39.71
C ALA A 695 40.01 24.94 39.49
N LYS A 696 40.90 25.91 39.74
CA LYS A 696 40.61 27.37 39.65
C LYS A 696 41.75 28.14 39.01
N CYS A 697 41.43 29.14 38.18
CA CYS A 697 42.25 30.34 37.95
C CYS A 697 41.37 31.45 37.32
N ARG A 698 41.83 32.70 37.18
CA ARG A 698 41.85 33.71 38.27
C ARG A 698 41.32 35.05 37.70
N ARG A 699 40.70 35.90 38.55
CA ARG A 699 40.09 37.19 38.17
C ARG A 699 41.08 38.24 37.67
N VAL A 700 40.62 39.08 36.73
CA VAL A 700 40.85 40.55 36.71
C VAL A 700 39.50 41.23 36.44
N SER A 701 39.34 42.51 36.81
CA SER A 701 38.07 43.25 36.71
C SER A 701 38.30 44.75 36.49
N SER A 702 37.43 45.41 35.71
CA SER A 702 37.30 46.87 35.65
C SER A 702 35.82 47.28 35.73
N LYS A 703 35.53 48.39 36.42
CA LYS A 703 34.17 48.91 36.63
C LYS A 703 33.94 50.16 35.79
N ALA A 704 32.69 50.38 35.38
CA ALA A 704 32.11 51.71 35.22
C ALA A 704 30.63 51.69 35.64
N HIS A 705 30.09 52.84 36.03
CA HIS A 705 28.69 53.02 36.41
C HIS A 705 28.15 54.31 35.78
N ARG A 706 26.89 54.28 35.31
CA ARG A 706 25.95 55.38 35.59
C ARG A 706 24.50 54.92 35.45
N LYS A 707 23.66 55.34 36.40
CA LYS A 707 22.20 55.37 36.29
C LYS A 707 21.76 56.74 35.77
N ILE A 708 20.56 56.83 35.20
CA ILE A 708 19.58 57.92 35.39
C ILE A 708 18.19 57.42 34.93
N VAL A 709 17.12 58.10 35.35
CA VAL A 709 15.70 57.69 35.32
C VAL A 709 14.88 58.74 34.52
N PRO A 710 13.74 58.42 33.88
CA PRO A 710 13.22 59.17 32.73
C PRO A 710 12.12 60.21 33.07
N PRO A 711 11.64 60.97 32.06
CA PRO A 711 10.38 61.73 32.16
C PRO A 711 9.35 61.43 31.04
N THR A 712 8.08 61.68 31.36
CA THR A 712 6.91 61.84 30.48
C THR A 712 5.91 62.79 31.16
N PRO A 713 4.83 63.30 30.51
CA PRO A 713 4.63 63.74 29.13
C PRO A 713 4.36 65.28 29.10
N PRO A 714 3.71 65.83 28.05
CA PRO A 714 2.43 66.53 28.29
C PRO A 714 1.36 66.29 27.20
N SER A 715 0.22 67.01 27.25
CA SER A 715 -0.98 66.80 26.43
C SER A 715 -1.67 68.11 25.97
N GLN A 716 -2.83 68.01 25.29
CA GLN A 716 -3.68 69.08 24.69
C GLN A 716 -3.15 69.67 23.36
N GLY A 717 -3.95 70.10 22.37
CA GLY A 717 -5.37 69.79 22.06
C GLY A 717 -6.29 70.99 21.77
N THR A 718 -6.61 71.32 20.50
CA THR A 718 -7.79 72.17 20.13
C THR A 718 -8.21 72.05 18.63
N ARG A 719 -9.21 72.84 18.18
CA ARG A 719 -10.08 72.60 16.99
C ARG A 719 -9.92 73.65 15.84
N PHE A 720 -10.73 73.48 14.77
CA PHE A 720 -11.05 74.42 13.65
C PHE A 720 -10.04 74.44 12.47
N SER A 721 -10.41 74.65 11.18
CA SER A 721 -11.75 74.72 10.53
C SER A 721 -11.71 74.64 8.98
N ALA A 722 -12.78 74.11 8.38
CA ALA A 722 -13.43 74.49 7.10
C ALA A 722 -12.66 74.57 5.74
N ARG A 723 -13.16 73.80 4.75
CA ARG A 723 -13.73 74.25 3.44
C ARG A 723 -13.29 75.63 2.89
N LEU A 724 -12.96 75.85 1.61
CA LEU A 724 -13.73 75.49 0.38
C LEU A 724 -13.00 75.95 -0.93
N ARG A 725 -13.43 75.42 -2.09
CA ARG A 725 -13.18 75.86 -3.51
C ARG A 725 -11.77 75.66 -4.10
N ALA A 726 -11.54 75.67 -5.44
CA ALA A 726 -12.24 75.15 -6.65
C ALA A 726 -11.72 75.90 -7.92
N GLY A 727 -11.68 75.20 -9.08
CA GLY A 727 -11.23 75.67 -10.40
C GLY A 727 -10.21 74.67 -11.00
N GLU A 728 -10.39 73.94 -12.11
CA GLU A 728 -10.92 74.21 -13.49
C GLU A 728 -9.95 75.01 -14.38
N THR A 729 -9.72 74.76 -15.70
CA THR A 729 -10.09 73.71 -16.72
C THR A 729 -9.14 73.93 -17.95
N SER A 730 -8.98 73.14 -19.05
CA SER A 730 -9.33 71.77 -19.56
C SER A 730 -8.32 71.43 -20.74
N ARG A 731 -8.51 70.77 -21.91
CA ARG A 731 -9.66 70.18 -22.66
C ARG A 731 -9.24 69.31 -23.90
N SER A 732 -9.42 67.97 -23.89
CA SER A 732 -9.58 67.10 -25.10
C SER A 732 -9.94 65.65 -24.68
N SER A 733 -11.19 65.16 -24.80
CA SER A 733 -11.95 64.66 -25.98
C SER A 733 -11.56 63.21 -26.40
N ASN A 734 -12.34 62.16 -26.12
CA ASN A 734 -13.67 61.72 -26.66
C ASN A 734 -13.62 61.20 -28.12
N SER A 735 -14.42 60.21 -28.56
CA SER A 735 -15.46 59.31 -27.94
C SER A 735 -15.62 58.03 -28.83
N GLU A 736 -16.43 56.99 -28.57
CA GLU A 736 -17.92 56.87 -28.60
C GLU A 736 -18.41 55.55 -27.93
N GLN A 737 -19.47 55.54 -27.10
CA GLN A 737 -20.93 55.36 -27.31
C GLN A 737 -21.38 53.94 -27.79
N ARG A 738 -22.38 53.21 -27.24
CA ARG A 738 -23.51 53.37 -26.26
C ARG A 738 -24.91 53.57 -26.86
N TRP A 739 -25.87 52.70 -26.50
CA TRP A 739 -27.32 53.03 -26.40
C TRP A 739 -28.02 52.33 -25.21
N ALA A 740 -29.26 52.74 -24.88
CA ALA A 740 -29.94 52.44 -23.59
C ALA A 740 -31.46 52.77 -23.60
N LYS A 741 -32.11 52.65 -22.41
CA LYS A 741 -33.52 52.97 -22.02
C LYS A 741 -34.51 51.79 -22.21
N THR A 742 -35.63 51.67 -21.49
CA THR A 742 -36.38 52.65 -20.66
C THR A 742 -36.99 52.01 -19.38
N SER A 743 -37.63 52.78 -18.50
CA SER A 743 -38.09 52.39 -17.15
C SER A 743 -39.56 52.77 -16.86
N THR A 744 -40.28 51.98 -16.04
CA THR A 744 -41.19 52.45 -14.95
C THR A 744 -41.69 51.30 -14.04
N ALA A 745 -42.20 51.66 -12.84
CA ALA A 745 -42.69 50.77 -11.76
C ALA A 745 -44.16 50.27 -11.99
N ARG A 746 -44.87 49.53 -11.11
CA ARG A 746 -44.78 49.27 -9.65
C ARG A 746 -45.73 48.10 -9.22
N ALA A 747 -45.48 47.47 -8.06
CA ALA A 747 -46.42 46.63 -7.25
C ALA A 747 -46.87 45.25 -7.85
N VAL A 748 -46.78 44.07 -7.20
CA VAL A 748 -47.15 43.54 -5.83
C VAL A 748 -48.50 42.77 -5.88
N PRO A 749 -48.66 41.55 -5.29
CA PRO A 749 -47.67 40.57 -4.80
C PRO A 749 -48.04 39.08 -5.12
N GLU A 750 -47.59 38.18 -4.25
CA GLU A 750 -48.11 36.84 -3.91
C GLU A 750 -47.65 35.60 -4.69
N SER A 751 -47.15 34.66 -3.90
CA SER A 751 -46.67 33.34 -4.23
C SER A 751 -47.69 32.28 -3.83
N LEU A 752 -47.65 31.11 -4.47
CA LEU A 752 -47.21 29.89 -3.78
C LEU A 752 -47.08 28.70 -4.75
N PHE A 753 -46.09 27.85 -4.47
CA PHE A 753 -46.04 26.50 -5.02
C PHE A 753 -47.01 25.60 -4.23
N GLY A 754 -47.68 24.69 -4.94
CA GLY A 754 -48.55 23.67 -4.32
C GLY A 754 -48.68 22.44 -5.21
N ALA A 755 -47.84 21.43 -4.96
CA ALA A 755 -48.13 20.07 -5.40
C ALA A 755 -49.25 19.48 -4.49
N PRO A 756 -49.96 18.44 -4.94
CA PRO A 756 -49.46 17.08 -4.69
C PRO A 756 -49.72 16.08 -5.83
N GLY A 757 -49.05 14.92 -5.77
CA GLY A 757 -49.34 13.77 -6.65
C GLY A 757 -50.18 12.70 -5.95
N VAL A 758 -50.87 11.87 -6.75
CA VAL A 758 -51.53 10.63 -6.31
C VAL A 758 -51.32 9.56 -7.40
N ALA A 759 -51.08 8.31 -7.01
CA ALA A 759 -50.77 7.21 -7.93
C ALA A 759 -52.00 6.35 -8.29
N ARG A 760 -52.01 5.70 -9.47
CA ARG A 760 -52.61 4.36 -9.70
C ARG A 760 -52.37 3.75 -11.11
N PHE A 761 -51.73 2.57 -11.12
CA PHE A 761 -52.18 1.27 -11.68
C PHE A 761 -52.62 1.07 -13.17
N VAL A 762 -52.41 -0.20 -13.60
CA VAL A 762 -53.01 -1.01 -14.71
C VAL A 762 -52.30 -1.03 -16.09
N ASP A 763 -52.28 -2.25 -16.65
CA ASP A 763 -51.73 -2.73 -17.94
C ASP A 763 -52.42 -2.22 -19.23
N MET A 764 -51.70 -2.28 -20.36
CA MET A 764 -51.99 -3.12 -21.55
C MET A 764 -50.97 -2.82 -22.67
N LYS A 765 -50.19 -3.77 -23.20
CA LYS A 765 -50.49 -4.85 -24.18
C LYS A 765 -50.90 -4.43 -25.62
N ALA A 766 -49.87 -4.41 -26.48
CA ALA A 766 -49.79 -5.12 -27.78
C ALA A 766 -50.45 -4.59 -29.08
N SER A 767 -49.73 -4.86 -30.18
CA SER A 767 -50.19 -5.01 -31.59
C SER A 767 -50.64 -3.76 -32.38
N ALA A 768 -50.56 -3.71 -33.72
CA ALA A 768 -49.78 -4.47 -34.73
C ALA A 768 -49.98 -3.84 -36.14
N LEU A 769 -49.27 -4.39 -37.15
CA LEU A 769 -49.41 -4.19 -38.62
C LEU A 769 -48.87 -2.83 -39.14
N ALA A 770 -47.98 -2.70 -40.15
CA ALA A 770 -47.59 -3.46 -41.36
C ALA A 770 -48.26 -2.92 -42.68
N PRO A 771 -47.92 -3.38 -43.91
CA PRO A 771 -47.30 -2.50 -44.91
C PRO A 771 -48.13 -2.36 -46.22
N PRO A 772 -47.53 -1.89 -47.33
CA PRO A 772 -47.28 -2.82 -48.44
C PRO A 772 -45.93 -2.60 -49.17
N SER A 773 -45.67 -3.39 -50.23
CA SER A 773 -44.37 -3.52 -50.91
C SER A 773 -44.47 -3.77 -52.43
N ALA A 774 -43.31 -3.79 -53.12
CA ALA A 774 -43.07 -4.20 -54.53
C ALA A 774 -43.52 -3.21 -55.64
N PRO A 775 -43.05 -3.34 -56.92
CA PRO A 775 -42.09 -4.32 -57.51
C PRO A 775 -40.82 -3.66 -58.12
N GLY A 776 -39.81 -4.37 -58.67
CA GLY A 776 -39.52 -5.81 -58.75
C GLY A 776 -38.60 -6.22 -59.93
N MET A 777 -37.94 -7.40 -59.85
CA MET A 777 -37.15 -8.11 -60.91
C MET A 777 -35.87 -7.42 -61.44
N GLY A 778 -34.89 -8.11 -62.06
CA GLY A 778 -34.68 -9.57 -62.26
C GLY A 778 -33.49 -9.87 -63.22
N LEU A 779 -32.65 -10.88 -62.89
CA LEU A 779 -31.34 -11.19 -63.51
C LEU A 779 -31.38 -11.88 -64.90
N GLY A 780 -30.27 -11.80 -65.68
CA GLY A 780 -29.76 -12.96 -66.44
C GLY A 780 -28.94 -12.73 -67.74
N PHE A 781 -27.69 -13.26 -67.78
CA PHE A 781 -26.96 -13.96 -68.89
C PHE A 781 -26.77 -13.28 -70.29
N ASP A 782 -25.67 -13.42 -71.05
CA ASP A 782 -24.28 -13.94 -70.84
C ASP A 782 -23.36 -13.66 -72.09
N ALA A 783 -22.09 -14.11 -72.05
CA ALA A 783 -21.20 -14.55 -73.16
C ALA A 783 -20.08 -13.63 -73.74
N LEU A 784 -18.83 -14.01 -73.40
CA LEU A 784 -17.61 -14.14 -74.25
C LEU A 784 -16.90 -12.93 -74.91
N THR A 785 -15.71 -12.58 -74.41
CA THR A 785 -14.40 -12.78 -75.14
C THR A 785 -13.17 -12.55 -74.23
N GLU A 786 -12.00 -13.06 -74.66
CA GLU A 786 -10.70 -13.15 -73.94
C GLU A 786 -9.54 -12.79 -74.92
N PRO A 787 -8.23 -12.76 -74.57
CA PRO A 787 -7.56 -12.62 -73.26
C PRO A 787 -6.37 -11.60 -73.26
N ALA A 788 -5.74 -11.37 -72.09
CA ALA A 788 -4.33 -10.93 -71.99
C ALA A 788 -3.71 -11.20 -70.59
N ILE A 789 -2.64 -12.00 -70.49
CA ILE A 789 -1.90 -12.31 -69.24
C ILE A 789 -0.41 -12.56 -69.54
N CYS A 790 0.52 -11.97 -68.76
CA CYS A 790 1.89 -12.44 -68.39
C CYS A 790 2.74 -11.27 -67.80
N PRO A 791 3.87 -11.49 -67.09
CA PRO A 791 3.97 -12.19 -65.80
C PRO A 791 4.94 -11.48 -64.80
N PRO A 792 5.11 -11.98 -63.55
CA PRO A 792 6.19 -11.57 -62.65
C PRO A 792 7.45 -12.45 -62.77
N ALA A 793 8.60 -11.96 -62.28
CA ALA A 793 9.84 -12.72 -62.04
C ALA A 793 10.31 -12.43 -60.60
N HIS A 794 10.47 -13.42 -59.73
CA HIS A 794 11.58 -14.38 -59.62
C HIS A 794 12.91 -13.77 -59.14
N VAL A 795 13.35 -14.24 -57.96
CA VAL A 795 14.72 -14.13 -57.44
C VAL A 795 15.32 -15.53 -57.49
N SER A 796 16.62 -15.63 -57.82
CA SER A 796 17.36 -16.89 -57.93
C SER A 796 18.63 -16.84 -57.09
N GLU A 797 18.93 -17.93 -56.39
CA GLU A 797 20.29 -18.24 -55.94
C GLU A 797 21.14 -18.64 -57.14
N ASP A 798 22.42 -18.24 -57.17
CA ASP A 798 23.49 -19.14 -57.62
C ASP A 798 24.88 -18.63 -57.18
N MET A 799 25.88 -19.52 -57.17
CA MET A 799 27.23 -19.26 -56.66
C MET A 799 28.20 -18.76 -57.74
N MET A 800 29.19 -17.94 -57.37
CA MET A 800 30.58 -18.12 -57.84
C MET A 800 31.63 -17.39 -56.98
N GLU A 801 32.88 -17.84 -57.11
CA GLU A 801 34.03 -17.49 -56.27
C GLU A 801 34.84 -16.32 -56.83
N MET A 802 35.62 -15.63 -55.99
CA MET A 802 36.91 -15.06 -56.42
C MET A 802 37.92 -14.85 -55.27
N GLU A 803 39.18 -14.82 -55.67
CA GLU A 803 40.45 -14.70 -54.94
C GLU A 803 40.57 -13.38 -54.11
N GLY A 804 41.53 -13.16 -53.20
CA GLY A 804 42.71 -13.95 -52.77
C GLY A 804 43.98 -13.07 -52.69
N ALA A 805 44.80 -13.22 -51.64
CA ALA A 805 46.07 -12.48 -51.38
C ALA A 805 45.95 -10.94 -51.16
N ASP A 806 46.85 -10.20 -50.49
CA ASP A 806 47.95 -10.54 -49.55
C ASP A 806 48.35 -9.25 -48.76
N SER A 807 48.89 -9.39 -47.54
CA SER A 807 50.09 -8.66 -47.01
C SER A 807 50.27 -8.84 -45.49
N ASP A 808 51.51 -8.69 -45.03
CA ASP A 808 52.03 -9.37 -43.83
C ASP A 808 52.66 -8.41 -42.79
N GLY A 809 52.74 -8.85 -41.53
CA GLY A 809 53.66 -8.34 -40.50
C GLY A 809 53.17 -7.22 -39.54
N ALA A 810 53.58 -7.19 -38.26
CA ALA A 810 54.37 -8.17 -37.50
C ALA A 810 54.22 -8.03 -35.95
N VAL A 811 54.32 -9.17 -35.26
CA VAL A 811 54.88 -9.48 -33.91
C VAL A 811 55.08 -8.33 -32.90
N GLY A 812 54.68 -8.42 -31.61
CA GLY A 812 54.06 -9.51 -30.83
C GLY A 812 54.79 -9.81 -29.49
N TYR A 813 54.08 -10.25 -28.45
CA TYR A 813 54.64 -10.91 -27.23
C TYR A 813 53.54 -11.69 -26.48
N THR A 814 53.89 -12.80 -25.81
CA THR A 814 52.99 -13.68 -25.04
C THR A 814 53.49 -13.87 -23.59
N PRO A 815 52.67 -14.42 -22.67
CA PRO A 815 52.76 -15.87 -22.42
C PRO A 815 51.45 -16.62 -22.08
N THR A 816 51.53 -17.95 -22.14
CA THR A 816 50.56 -19.01 -21.76
C THR A 816 50.09 -18.92 -20.28
N SER A 817 48.91 -19.42 -19.86
CA SER A 817 48.39 -20.82 -19.85
C SER A 817 46.95 -20.85 -19.24
N PRO A 818 46.28 -22.01 -19.00
CA PRO A 818 46.02 -23.19 -19.83
C PRO A 818 44.50 -23.49 -20.00
N ILE A 819 44.14 -24.59 -20.67
CA ILE A 819 42.75 -25.04 -20.87
C ILE A 819 42.23 -25.90 -19.69
N LEU A 820 40.99 -25.68 -19.27
CA LEU A 820 40.12 -26.71 -18.68
C LEU A 820 38.66 -26.48 -19.10
N SER A 821 37.89 -27.55 -19.25
CA SER A 821 36.60 -27.57 -19.97
C SER A 821 35.38 -27.34 -19.09
N SER A 822 34.44 -26.51 -19.56
CA SER A 822 33.03 -26.58 -19.13
C SER A 822 32.09 -26.30 -20.31
N THR A 823 31.24 -27.28 -20.65
CA THR A 823 30.17 -27.12 -21.63
C THR A 823 28.98 -26.42 -21.00
N PHE A 824 28.81 -25.14 -21.29
CA PHE A 824 27.55 -24.43 -21.12
C PHE A 824 26.89 -24.24 -22.47
N GLY A 825 25.65 -24.73 -22.62
CA GLY A 825 24.80 -24.44 -23.77
C GLY A 825 24.10 -23.09 -23.60
N ASN A 826 23.77 -22.42 -24.72
CA ASN A 826 23.03 -21.17 -24.69
C ASN A 826 21.59 -21.37 -24.22
N GLU A 827 21.21 -20.74 -23.10
CA GLU A 827 19.81 -20.48 -22.73
C GLU A 827 19.54 -18.97 -22.76
N THR A 828 19.14 -18.45 -23.93
CA THR A 828 18.78 -17.03 -24.11
C THR A 828 17.52 -16.83 -24.97
N THR A 829 16.46 -17.58 -24.65
CA THR A 829 15.05 -17.22 -24.92
C THR A 829 14.21 -17.66 -23.71
N GLY A 830 13.09 -16.99 -23.44
CA GLY A 830 12.38 -17.08 -22.15
C GLY A 830 11.82 -18.47 -21.84
N ALA A 831 12.55 -19.25 -21.04
CA ALA A 831 12.12 -20.55 -20.55
C ALA A 831 11.19 -20.40 -19.33
N ALA A 832 9.88 -20.62 -19.51
CA ALA A 832 8.97 -20.79 -18.38
C ALA A 832 9.39 -22.03 -17.58
N SER A 833 9.50 -21.90 -16.25
CA SER A 833 9.87 -23.01 -15.35
C SER A 833 9.02 -24.25 -15.62
N ARG A 834 9.61 -25.45 -15.52
CA ARG A 834 8.97 -26.74 -15.91
C ARG A 834 7.60 -26.95 -15.24
N VAL A 835 7.39 -26.39 -14.05
CA VAL A 835 6.10 -26.41 -13.34
C VAL A 835 5.00 -25.73 -14.17
N HIS A 836 5.25 -24.56 -14.78
CA HIS A 836 4.30 -23.90 -15.69
C HIS A 836 3.89 -24.81 -16.85
N ARG A 837 4.84 -25.55 -17.47
CA ARG A 837 4.55 -26.48 -18.57
C ARG A 837 3.63 -27.62 -18.12
N ILE A 838 3.88 -28.16 -16.93
CA ILE A 838 3.03 -29.20 -16.32
C ILE A 838 1.62 -28.64 -16.04
N ILE A 839 1.50 -27.44 -15.46
CA ILE A 839 0.20 -26.78 -15.20
C ILE A 839 -0.53 -26.50 -16.51
N ALA A 840 0.16 -25.99 -17.54
CA ALA A 840 -0.40 -25.73 -18.86
C ALA A 840 -0.99 -27.00 -19.51
N LEU A 841 -0.39 -28.17 -19.27
CA LEU A 841 -0.88 -29.46 -19.77
C LEU A 841 -2.03 -30.08 -18.94
N GLN A 842 -2.45 -29.48 -17.81
CA GLN A 842 -3.57 -30.02 -17.04
C GLN A 842 -4.91 -29.83 -17.76
N SER A 843 -5.74 -30.89 -17.77
CA SER A 843 -7.11 -30.86 -18.26
C SER A 843 -8.03 -30.04 -17.36
N PHE A 844 -9.25 -29.74 -17.86
CA PHE A 844 -10.30 -29.08 -17.07
C PHE A 844 -10.57 -29.78 -15.72
N GLU A 845 -10.70 -31.11 -15.72
CA GLU A 845 -11.08 -31.89 -14.54
C GLU A 845 -9.93 -32.06 -13.53
N GLY A 846 -8.67 -31.85 -13.95
CA GLY A 846 -7.49 -31.96 -13.10
C GLY A 846 -6.47 -33.04 -13.50
N TYR A 847 -6.72 -33.80 -14.56
CA TYR A 847 -5.82 -34.89 -14.99
C TYR A 847 -4.82 -34.47 -16.07
N TRP A 848 -3.87 -35.35 -16.36
CA TRP A 848 -2.98 -35.25 -17.51
C TRP A 848 -3.14 -36.47 -18.42
N THR A 849 -3.18 -36.23 -19.74
CA THR A 849 -3.13 -37.27 -20.75
C THR A 849 -1.70 -37.70 -21.02
N TRP A 850 -1.51 -38.96 -21.43
CA TRP A 850 -0.18 -39.44 -21.82
C TRP A 850 0.24 -38.85 -23.17
N SER A 851 1.28 -38.01 -23.19
CA SER A 851 1.85 -37.42 -24.41
C SER A 851 3.38 -37.28 -24.34
N GLU A 852 4.04 -37.18 -25.49
CA GLU A 852 5.48 -36.87 -25.57
C GLU A 852 5.80 -35.51 -24.94
N GLU A 853 4.91 -34.52 -25.08
CA GLU A 853 5.09 -33.19 -24.50
C GLU A 853 5.09 -33.23 -22.96
N LEU A 854 4.22 -34.06 -22.36
CA LEU A 854 4.20 -34.28 -20.92
C LEU A 854 5.47 -34.99 -20.44
N MET A 855 5.90 -36.03 -21.15
CA MET A 855 7.13 -36.77 -20.79
C MET A 855 8.37 -35.88 -20.90
N ASN A 856 8.41 -35.00 -21.90
CA ASN A 856 9.41 -33.94 -22.05
C ASN A 856 9.34 -32.92 -20.88
N ALA A 857 8.16 -32.44 -20.50
CA ALA A 857 7.99 -31.53 -19.36
C ALA A 857 8.43 -32.14 -18.02
N LEU A 858 8.23 -33.45 -17.84
CA LEU A 858 8.71 -34.24 -16.69
C LEU A 858 10.19 -34.67 -16.79
N GLY A 859 10.81 -34.58 -17.97
CA GLY A 859 12.18 -35.03 -18.21
C GLY A 859 12.37 -36.56 -18.20
N LEU A 860 11.36 -37.34 -18.60
CA LEU A 860 11.36 -38.81 -18.60
C LEU A 860 11.43 -39.38 -20.03
N ASP A 861 12.21 -40.45 -20.27
CA ASP A 861 12.12 -41.21 -21.54
C ASP A 861 10.87 -42.10 -21.51
N GLU A 862 9.89 -41.73 -22.33
CA GLU A 862 8.62 -42.44 -22.52
C GLU A 862 8.80 -43.96 -22.73
N ARG A 863 9.87 -44.38 -23.41
CA ARG A 863 10.12 -45.79 -23.75
C ARG A 863 10.59 -46.60 -22.54
N ASP A 864 11.42 -46.01 -21.67
CA ASP A 864 11.83 -46.68 -20.43
C ASP A 864 10.66 -46.76 -19.45
N ILE A 865 9.91 -45.66 -19.26
CA ILE A 865 8.72 -45.69 -18.39
C ILE A 865 7.68 -46.71 -18.89
N ARG A 866 7.40 -46.79 -20.21
CA ARG A 866 6.54 -47.85 -20.78
C ARG A 866 7.11 -49.25 -20.54
N ALA A 867 8.42 -49.46 -20.70
CA ALA A 867 9.05 -50.76 -20.46
C ALA A 867 9.02 -51.18 -18.97
N ARG A 868 9.07 -50.22 -18.04
CA ARG A 868 8.90 -50.44 -16.60
C ARG A 868 7.44 -50.72 -16.22
N LEU A 869 6.49 -49.98 -16.78
CA LEU A 869 5.05 -50.22 -16.59
C LEU A 869 4.64 -51.61 -17.11
N MET A 870 5.11 -52.04 -18.28
CA MET A 870 4.93 -53.41 -18.79
C MET A 870 5.35 -54.48 -17.77
N LYS A 871 6.50 -54.28 -17.09
CA LYS A 871 7.02 -55.18 -16.04
C LYS A 871 6.22 -55.11 -14.73
N LEU A 872 5.57 -53.99 -14.42
CA LEU A 872 4.72 -53.79 -13.23
C LEU A 872 3.30 -54.39 -13.41
N PHE A 873 2.81 -54.47 -14.64
CA PHE A 873 1.46 -55.00 -14.93
C PHE A 873 1.41 -56.45 -15.42
N GLN A 874 2.51 -57.03 -15.92
CA GLN A 874 2.67 -58.48 -16.16
C GLN A 874 1.48 -59.17 -16.87
N LYS A 875 1.12 -58.66 -18.05
CA LYS A 875 -0.06 -59.08 -18.86
C LYS A 875 -1.45 -58.82 -18.23
N ASP A 876 -1.57 -58.30 -17.02
CA ASP A 876 -2.86 -57.90 -16.46
C ASP A 876 -3.34 -56.59 -17.09
N SER A 877 -4.06 -56.73 -18.22
CA SER A 877 -4.53 -55.63 -19.07
C SER A 877 -5.53 -54.69 -18.42
N ARG A 878 -6.08 -55.04 -17.25
CA ARG A 878 -6.97 -54.17 -16.48
C ARG A 878 -6.25 -52.89 -16.06
N GLY A 879 -5.01 -53.00 -15.60
CA GLY A 879 -4.28 -51.87 -15.00
C GLY A 879 -3.74 -50.81 -15.97
N SER A 880 -4.09 -50.81 -17.26
CA SER A 880 -3.44 -49.96 -18.28
C SER A 880 -4.13 -48.61 -18.56
N ASN A 881 -4.79 -47.98 -17.58
CA ASN A 881 -5.31 -46.62 -17.75
C ASN A 881 -4.16 -45.60 -17.73
N LEU A 882 -3.65 -45.28 -18.93
CA LEU A 882 -2.52 -44.36 -19.11
C LEU A 882 -2.79 -42.94 -18.61
N THR A 883 -4.04 -42.48 -18.54
CA THR A 883 -4.41 -41.15 -18.01
C THR A 883 -4.28 -41.10 -16.50
N VAL A 884 -4.74 -42.14 -15.78
CA VAL A 884 -4.56 -42.25 -14.33
C VAL A 884 -3.08 -42.45 -13.99
N ILE A 885 -2.35 -43.26 -14.78
CA ILE A 885 -0.90 -43.45 -14.61
C ILE A 885 -0.12 -42.15 -14.88
N ALA A 886 -0.40 -41.42 -15.96
CA ALA A 886 0.23 -40.14 -16.26
C ALA A 886 -0.03 -39.12 -15.14
N THR A 887 -1.26 -39.06 -14.63
CA THR A 887 -1.64 -38.21 -13.49
C THR A 887 -0.87 -38.61 -12.22
N MET A 888 -0.74 -39.91 -11.91
CA MET A 888 0.09 -40.39 -10.79
C MET A 888 1.58 -40.04 -10.96
N LEU A 889 2.14 -40.13 -12.17
CA LEU A 889 3.53 -39.75 -12.47
C LEU A 889 3.77 -38.24 -12.31
N VAL A 890 2.82 -37.39 -12.74
CA VAL A 890 2.88 -35.95 -12.51
C VAL A 890 2.80 -35.62 -11.02
N MET A 891 1.84 -36.21 -10.29
CA MET A 891 1.72 -36.03 -8.84
C MET A 891 3.01 -36.46 -8.10
N ALA A 892 3.63 -37.57 -8.51
CA ALA A 892 4.93 -38.01 -8.00
C ALA A 892 6.06 -37.01 -8.28
N TYR A 893 6.14 -36.49 -9.51
CA TYR A 893 7.15 -35.50 -9.90
C TYR A 893 7.02 -34.20 -9.11
N LEU A 894 5.78 -33.69 -8.95
CA LEU A 894 5.51 -32.48 -8.19
C LEU A 894 5.96 -32.62 -6.73
N ILE A 895 5.59 -33.72 -6.07
CA ILE A 895 6.00 -34.00 -4.68
C ILE A 895 7.52 -34.21 -4.54
N THR A 896 8.17 -34.92 -5.48
CA THR A 896 9.57 -35.38 -5.29
C THR A 896 10.63 -34.44 -5.88
N LYS A 897 10.35 -33.80 -7.03
CA LYS A 897 11.31 -32.93 -7.74
C LYS A 897 10.99 -31.45 -7.55
N CYS A 898 9.72 -31.10 -7.40
CA CYS A 898 9.24 -29.72 -7.22
C CYS A 898 8.78 -29.42 -5.78
N ALA A 899 9.26 -30.16 -4.78
CA ALA A 899 8.89 -29.98 -3.37
C ALA A 899 9.06 -28.53 -2.88
N GLY A 900 10.12 -27.85 -3.34
CA GLY A 900 10.39 -26.44 -3.02
C GLY A 900 9.38 -25.45 -3.60
N ASP A 901 8.62 -25.85 -4.64
CA ASP A 901 7.62 -25.05 -5.35
C ASP A 901 6.18 -25.41 -4.97
N ARG A 902 5.96 -26.14 -3.87
CA ARG A 902 4.62 -26.59 -3.45
C ARG A 902 3.57 -25.48 -3.43
N SER A 903 3.94 -24.26 -3.06
CA SER A 903 3.05 -23.09 -3.06
C SER A 903 2.50 -22.73 -4.46
N VAL A 904 3.19 -23.10 -5.54
CA VAL A 904 2.72 -23.00 -6.94
C VAL A 904 1.69 -24.09 -7.25
N TRP A 905 2.09 -25.36 -7.13
CA TRP A 905 1.34 -26.46 -7.74
C TRP A 905 0.27 -27.08 -6.86
N GLU A 906 0.17 -26.72 -5.59
CA GLU A 906 -0.75 -27.38 -4.63
C GLU A 906 -2.22 -27.34 -5.06
N LEU A 907 -2.78 -26.21 -5.55
CA LEU A 907 -4.17 -26.20 -6.05
C LEU A 907 -4.39 -27.14 -7.25
N VAL A 908 -3.40 -27.20 -8.14
CA VAL A 908 -3.38 -28.05 -9.32
C VAL A 908 -3.28 -29.53 -8.92
N TYR A 909 -2.49 -29.83 -7.88
CA TYR A 909 -2.37 -31.16 -7.28
C TYR A 909 -3.64 -31.58 -6.53
N ASP A 910 -4.26 -30.70 -5.73
CA ASP A 910 -5.47 -31.01 -4.96
C ASP A 910 -6.64 -31.33 -5.91
N LYS A 911 -6.76 -30.59 -7.01
CA LYS A 911 -7.68 -30.83 -8.12
C LYS A 911 -7.41 -32.20 -8.78
N ALA A 912 -6.15 -32.52 -9.06
CA ALA A 912 -5.74 -33.82 -9.58
C ALA A 912 -6.01 -34.98 -8.61
N GLU A 913 -5.82 -34.77 -7.30
CA GLU A 913 -6.10 -35.78 -6.29
C GLU A 913 -7.60 -36.01 -6.14
N GLY A 914 -8.42 -34.95 -6.17
CA GLY A 914 -9.89 -35.06 -6.21
C GLY A 914 -10.36 -35.93 -7.38
N TRP A 915 -9.90 -35.63 -8.59
CA TRP A 915 -10.18 -36.43 -9.79
C TRP A 915 -9.68 -37.87 -9.67
N LYS A 916 -8.43 -38.08 -9.22
CA LYS A 916 -7.85 -39.42 -9.00
C LYS A 916 -8.68 -40.24 -8.02
N ARG A 917 -9.11 -39.64 -6.90
CA ARG A 917 -9.96 -40.30 -5.90
C ARG A 917 -11.31 -40.72 -6.49
N GLN A 918 -11.94 -39.85 -7.28
CA GLN A 918 -13.21 -40.17 -7.97
C GLN A 918 -13.02 -41.30 -8.99
N GLN A 919 -12.04 -41.19 -9.90
CA GLN A 919 -11.79 -42.19 -10.94
C GLN A 919 -11.42 -43.56 -10.37
N LEU A 920 -10.63 -43.64 -9.29
CA LEU A 920 -10.31 -44.91 -8.64
C LEU A 920 -11.54 -45.59 -8.00
N VAL A 921 -12.59 -44.83 -7.66
CA VAL A 921 -13.88 -45.39 -7.20
C VAL A 921 -14.73 -45.84 -8.38
N GLU A 922 -14.85 -45.02 -9.44
CA GLU A 922 -15.61 -45.35 -10.65
C GLU A 922 -15.04 -46.57 -11.40
N MET A 923 -13.72 -46.80 -11.32
CA MET A 923 -13.04 -47.95 -11.93
C MET A 923 -13.15 -49.28 -11.15
N GLY A 924 -13.77 -49.29 -9.97
CA GLY A 924 -13.99 -50.51 -9.16
C GLY A 924 -12.72 -51.34 -8.92
N GLU A 925 -12.79 -52.66 -9.16
CA GLU A 925 -11.63 -53.58 -9.03
C GLU A 925 -10.37 -53.10 -9.76
N THR A 926 -10.54 -52.39 -10.87
CA THR A 926 -9.42 -51.87 -11.66
C THR A 926 -8.76 -50.67 -10.98
N GLY A 927 -9.54 -49.86 -10.28
CA GLY A 927 -9.06 -48.80 -9.40
C GLY A 927 -8.28 -49.37 -8.21
N ASP A 928 -8.76 -50.44 -7.58
CA ASP A 928 -8.04 -51.11 -6.49
C ASP A 928 -6.69 -51.69 -6.95
N VAL A 929 -6.59 -52.26 -8.17
CA VAL A 929 -5.31 -52.73 -8.74
C VAL A 929 -4.32 -51.57 -8.98
N LEU A 930 -4.80 -50.40 -9.41
CA LEU A 930 -3.96 -49.21 -9.58
C LEU A 930 -3.51 -48.66 -8.23
N LYS A 931 -4.42 -48.52 -7.28
CA LYS A 931 -4.18 -48.07 -5.90
C LYS A 931 -3.18 -48.96 -5.15
N ALA A 932 -3.32 -50.29 -5.27
CA ALA A 932 -2.37 -51.26 -4.72
C ALA A 932 -0.96 -51.21 -5.36
N LYS A 933 -0.82 -50.55 -6.52
CA LYS A 933 0.45 -50.34 -7.22
C LYS A 933 0.93 -48.88 -7.18
N GLU A 934 0.19 -47.96 -6.57
CA GLU A 934 0.45 -46.51 -6.57
C GLU A 934 1.90 -46.18 -6.14
N ASN A 935 2.36 -46.71 -5.01
CA ASN A 935 3.74 -46.52 -4.54
C ASN A 935 4.82 -47.03 -5.52
N LYS A 936 4.50 -48.01 -6.38
CA LYS A 936 5.41 -48.55 -7.41
C LYS A 936 5.36 -47.76 -8.71
N ILE A 937 4.29 -47.03 -8.97
CA ILE A 937 4.15 -46.08 -10.09
C ILE A 937 4.87 -44.77 -9.72
N ILE A 938 4.69 -44.28 -8.49
CA ILE A 938 5.39 -43.12 -7.92
C ILE A 938 6.91 -43.33 -7.96
N ALA A 939 7.40 -44.54 -7.63
CA ALA A 939 8.82 -44.91 -7.66
C ALA A 939 9.44 -45.04 -9.07
N LEU A 940 8.74 -44.63 -10.13
CA LEU A 940 9.30 -44.49 -11.49
C LEU A 940 9.91 -43.10 -11.74
N VAL A 941 9.82 -42.17 -10.78
CA VAL A 941 10.17 -40.75 -10.90
C VAL A 941 11.30 -40.36 -9.94
#